data_AF-A0A1G6IQD6-F1
#
_entry.id   AF-A0A1G6IQD6-F1
#
_cell.length_a   1.000
_cell.length_b   1.000
_cell.length_c   1.000
_cell.angle_alpha   90.00
_cell.angle_beta   90.00
_cell.angle_gamma   90.00
#
_symmetry.space_group_name_H-M   'P 1'
#
loop_
_entity.id
_entity.type
_entity.pdbx_description
1 polymer ?
#
loop_
_entity_poly.entity_id
_entity_poly.type
_entity_poly.pdbx_seq_one_letter_code
_entity_poly.pdbx_strand_id
1 'polypeptide(L)'
;MKSTSVPPMPSATSASDGTTPITLPPTLPPSPCCCDTDPVAGLKQLFVDYFQGKGMAAGRDPATRPVFLRLHGAAHGRFIVDPGLPPELRVGVFGQAPHYPAWVRFSADVQPGNPDLKGTTGIAIKLFGVEGRKLLEPDQDATTQDFILQNHDVFFTDTARDMCEFTCESLHGRGDAYLKAHPVTAQILNDMEKTVDSVLATDYWSVLPSCFGQGRFVKYKIEPLEAPPADAPPDFDDPFYLRADLHARLRKGPARFRFLVQFQTNDHDMPLDAATVRWSEKASVPIEVGILELPQQDLDARGQSPYGENLAFNPWHALPEHMPMGSIAEARKAVYRASSENRRNVNGVPLGEPVVPRPAQYAPGVDYPAAKDTRIVRAAIHPAIGIGRVGNSAKDFYLGPQVVSPPPQPQGFYRDAAGALKREAAQFRIYGYNAAGDVVRELTSDWADIEWSVHVANSKAAWYQWQIALDIPEAAKTQLPLRNAKAAVRSALVIDAGVQRIAGRNAAPVPCTGELTGVPVQIGELQTDASGRLVFLPGRGVSASPTGSPIFNPADGDSFINADGWYDDTCDGPVSATVRIEGQSIPVESAWVVTAPPNYAPQVKTQRTLYDLLQNLYVQAGWLPTPATISFADDVYPILQRLSGLQWVNQGFATLFGHQGQYDFENPALIERLSALPPAGGYDPNAELRRQVFNSFRPPEPTDGNQLPWPWLYGDAMTVPAGQSPRQNASISQTQSDVLARWVQGDFVSDWDAARPLPASIDDVPLAEQPATLDRAALEFCLADAFHPGCEMTWPMRHLTLYRSPFRIRQRPEGVAEPSYGPTLDQATALSAHGPLHAQGPGDINRWMGLPWQADTAYCRAGYDTAYDPFAPTFWPARVPNHVLTAEDYAIVVDPKQPMARRVEAFANRTSWNKPLHGTTAGQMEEMVRIFGSMGLVEVRPGVADDPAFPAQMMVASYGPDVAPADAASLTEAALAAPRAPMAGFTALGEADASAPVNPKARPLPHGANFGSHAEAEAAPLPVRRRPAGG
;
A
#
# COMPACT_ATOMS: atom_id res chain seq x y z
N MET A 1 -19.91 39.85 45.96
CA MET A 1 -21.09 39.58 46.82
C MET A 1 -21.19 38.07 47.04
N LYS A 2 -21.99 37.64 48.03
CA LYS A 2 -22.31 36.26 48.49
C LYS A 2 -22.23 35.15 47.39
N SER A 3 -21.56 33.99 47.60
CA SER A 3 -21.94 32.79 48.42
C SER A 3 -22.75 31.76 47.58
N THR A 4 -22.55 30.42 47.56
CA THR A 4 -21.65 29.52 48.33
C THR A 4 -21.44 28.11 47.69
N SER A 5 -20.22 27.56 47.86
CA SER A 5 -19.77 26.13 48.01
C SER A 5 -20.63 24.87 47.69
N VAL A 6 -20.20 24.06 46.70
CA VAL A 6 -19.54 22.70 46.77
C VAL A 6 -19.76 21.82 48.04
N PRO A 7 -19.87 20.44 48.04
CA PRO A 7 -19.99 19.36 46.99
C PRO A 7 -21.32 18.50 47.22
N PRO A 8 -21.49 17.14 47.05
CA PRO A 8 -20.73 16.01 46.44
C PRO A 8 -21.57 15.00 45.56
N MET A 9 -21.16 13.71 45.51
CA MET A 9 -21.71 12.50 44.82
C MET A 9 -22.27 11.47 45.84
N PRO A 10 -23.02 10.34 45.50
CA PRO A 10 -22.91 9.50 44.28
C PRO A 10 -24.19 8.79 43.70
N SER A 11 -23.92 7.95 42.67
CA SER A 11 -24.64 6.74 42.17
C SER A 11 -25.90 6.81 41.26
N ALA A 12 -25.65 6.65 39.95
CA ALA A 12 -26.28 5.74 38.97
C ALA A 12 -27.82 5.64 38.76
N THR A 13 -28.27 5.86 37.52
CA THR A 13 -28.89 4.80 36.67
C THR A 13 -29.02 5.20 35.18
N SER A 14 -29.18 4.19 34.31
CA SER A 14 -29.58 4.22 32.88
C SER A 14 -28.92 5.23 31.92
N ALA A 15 -28.15 4.71 30.96
CA ALA A 15 -27.99 5.36 29.66
C ALA A 15 -29.26 5.23 28.81
N SER A 16 -29.38 6.05 27.77
CA SER A 16 -30.33 5.86 26.66
C SER A 16 -29.51 5.78 25.38
N ASP A 17 -29.48 4.62 24.74
CA ASP A 17 -28.63 4.38 23.57
C ASP A 17 -28.99 5.25 22.37
N GLY A 18 -27.97 5.85 21.75
CA GLY A 18 -28.06 6.52 20.46
C GLY A 18 -27.82 5.59 19.27
N THR A 19 -27.97 4.27 19.45
CA THR A 19 -27.86 3.31 18.36
C THR A 19 -29.15 3.27 17.56
N THR A 20 -29.11 3.75 16.31
CA THR A 20 -30.11 3.33 15.32
C THR A 20 -29.91 1.82 15.12
N PRO A 21 -30.89 0.95 15.45
CA PRO A 21 -30.65 -0.48 15.41
C PRO A 21 -30.41 -0.95 13.97
N ILE A 22 -29.42 -1.83 13.77
CA ILE A 22 -29.42 -2.71 12.60
C ILE A 22 -30.59 -3.68 12.80
N THR A 23 -31.74 -3.33 12.22
CA THR A 23 -32.94 -4.15 12.30
C THR A 23 -32.70 -5.46 11.57
N LEU A 24 -32.53 -6.55 12.32
CA LEU A 24 -32.81 -7.89 11.82
C LEU A 24 -34.21 -7.89 11.19
N PRO A 25 -34.45 -8.66 10.10
CA PRO A 25 -35.67 -8.53 9.31
C PRO A 25 -36.91 -8.63 10.21
N PRO A 26 -37.88 -7.70 10.06
CA PRO A 26 -39.03 -7.63 10.95
C PRO A 26 -39.76 -8.97 10.97
N THR A 27 -40.04 -9.48 12.17
CA THR A 27 -40.96 -10.61 12.34
C THR A 27 -42.29 -10.23 11.70
N LEU A 28 -42.68 -10.99 10.67
CA LEU A 28 -43.80 -10.64 9.80
C LEU A 28 -45.06 -10.33 10.63
N PRO A 29 -45.71 -9.16 10.43
CA PRO A 29 -46.99 -8.90 11.06
C PRO A 29 -48.01 -9.94 10.57
N PRO A 30 -48.92 -10.43 11.43
CA PRO A 30 -49.77 -11.59 11.15
C PRO A 30 -50.82 -11.38 10.05
N SER A 31 -50.95 -10.17 9.52
CA SER A 31 -51.61 -9.89 8.25
C SER A 31 -50.90 -8.71 7.55
N PRO A 32 -50.48 -8.83 6.28
CA PRO A 32 -49.77 -7.78 5.55
C PRO A 32 -50.70 -6.83 4.76
N CYS A 33 -52.00 -6.81 5.05
CA CYS A 33 -53.00 -6.10 4.26
C CYS A 33 -53.78 -5.05 5.07
N CYS A 34 -53.49 -3.77 4.86
CA CYS A 34 -54.20 -2.64 5.46
C CYS A 34 -54.98 -1.80 4.42
N CYS A 35 -55.46 -2.46 3.36
CA CYS A 35 -56.07 -1.85 2.18
C CYS A 35 -57.27 -0.94 2.47
N ASP A 36 -57.99 -1.19 3.56
CA ASP A 36 -59.12 -0.35 3.98
C ASP A 36 -58.73 1.02 4.54
N THR A 37 -57.57 1.10 5.22
CA THR A 37 -57.16 2.27 6.00
C THR A 37 -56.07 3.09 5.33
N ASP A 38 -55.12 2.41 4.67
CA ASP A 38 -54.07 3.04 3.86
C ASP A 38 -53.62 2.06 2.77
N PRO A 39 -54.26 2.08 1.58
CA PRO A 39 -53.89 1.18 0.50
C PRO A 39 -52.51 1.50 -0.10
N VAL A 40 -51.97 2.71 0.09
CA VAL A 40 -50.63 3.07 -0.39
C VAL A 40 -49.55 2.44 0.50
N ALA A 41 -49.71 2.54 1.83
CA ALA A 41 -48.87 1.82 2.77
C ALA A 41 -49.03 0.30 2.63
N GLY A 42 -50.25 -0.21 2.43
CA GLY A 42 -50.51 -1.63 2.19
C GLY A 42 -49.81 -2.15 0.93
N LEU A 43 -49.85 -1.41 -0.17
CA LEU A 43 -49.11 -1.76 -1.40
C LEU A 43 -47.60 -1.70 -1.20
N LYS A 44 -47.08 -0.72 -0.45
CA LYS A 44 -45.65 -0.70 -0.07
C LYS A 44 -45.28 -1.94 0.74
N GLN A 45 -46.09 -2.30 1.74
CA GLN A 45 -45.86 -3.45 2.61
C GLN A 45 -45.89 -4.77 1.82
N LEU A 46 -46.86 -4.94 0.91
CA LEU A 46 -46.95 -6.13 0.06
C LEU A 46 -45.77 -6.24 -0.93
N PHE A 47 -45.47 -5.18 -1.69
CA PHE A 47 -44.45 -5.26 -2.74
C PHE A 47 -43.01 -5.12 -2.23
N VAL A 48 -42.72 -4.17 -1.35
CA VAL A 48 -41.37 -3.91 -0.84
C VAL A 48 -41.06 -4.79 0.36
N ASP A 49 -41.85 -4.67 1.42
CA ASP A 49 -41.50 -5.27 2.71
C ASP A 49 -41.71 -6.81 2.69
N TYR A 50 -42.73 -7.31 1.97
CA TYR A 50 -42.97 -8.75 1.76
C TYR A 50 -42.33 -9.32 0.48
N PHE A 51 -42.77 -8.95 -0.73
CA PHE A 51 -42.32 -9.65 -1.95
C PHE A 51 -40.83 -9.44 -2.27
N GLN A 52 -40.33 -8.19 -2.23
CA GLN A 52 -38.90 -7.91 -2.40
C GLN A 52 -38.09 -8.40 -1.18
N GLY A 53 -38.55 -8.12 0.05
CA GLY A 53 -37.94 -8.60 1.29
C GLY A 53 -37.70 -10.10 1.32
N LYS A 54 -38.72 -10.91 1.00
CA LYS A 54 -38.66 -12.38 0.89
C LYS A 54 -37.67 -12.84 -0.19
N GLY A 55 -37.56 -12.09 -1.29
CA GLY A 55 -36.57 -12.36 -2.34
C GLY A 55 -35.14 -12.22 -1.83
N MET A 56 -34.83 -11.11 -1.16
CA MET A 56 -33.49 -10.85 -0.59
C MET A 56 -33.16 -11.82 0.55
N ALA A 57 -34.13 -12.11 1.44
CA ALA A 57 -33.97 -13.08 2.52
C ALA A 57 -33.73 -14.52 2.03
N ALA A 58 -34.13 -14.84 0.79
CA ALA A 58 -33.81 -16.10 0.11
C ALA A 58 -32.44 -16.09 -0.61
N GLY A 59 -31.58 -15.11 -0.34
CA GLY A 59 -30.23 -15.01 -0.91
C GLY A 59 -30.17 -14.42 -2.33
N ARG A 60 -31.18 -13.65 -2.75
CA ARG A 60 -31.17 -12.99 -4.07
C ARG A 60 -30.26 -11.76 -4.06
N ASP A 61 -29.05 -11.94 -4.57
CA ASP A 61 -28.05 -10.91 -4.82
C ASP A 61 -27.82 -10.77 -6.35
N PRO A 62 -27.97 -9.58 -6.96
CA PRO A 62 -28.40 -8.32 -6.37
C PRO A 62 -29.92 -8.28 -6.08
N ALA A 63 -30.34 -7.34 -5.23
CA ALA A 63 -31.74 -7.07 -4.97
C ALA A 63 -32.45 -6.52 -6.22
N THR A 64 -33.46 -7.26 -6.69
CA THR A 64 -34.29 -6.91 -7.87
C THR A 64 -35.46 -6.00 -7.49
N ARG A 65 -36.16 -5.47 -8.48
CA ARG A 65 -37.50 -4.85 -8.29
C ARG A 65 -38.55 -5.90 -7.84
N PRO A 66 -39.70 -5.46 -7.26
CA PRO A 66 -40.83 -6.32 -6.92
C PRO A 66 -41.84 -6.53 -8.05
N VAL A 67 -41.84 -5.66 -9.07
CA VAL A 67 -42.67 -5.71 -10.28
C VAL A 67 -41.81 -5.35 -11.49
N PHE A 68 -42.19 -5.79 -12.69
CA PHE A 68 -41.36 -5.75 -13.91
C PHE A 68 -39.93 -6.27 -13.63
N LEU A 69 -39.88 -7.40 -12.91
CA LEU A 69 -38.68 -7.96 -12.28
C LEU A 69 -37.62 -8.37 -13.32
N ARG A 70 -38.06 -8.80 -14.51
CA ARG A 70 -37.18 -9.30 -15.56
C ARG A 70 -36.62 -8.16 -16.38
N LEU A 71 -35.32 -7.98 -16.37
CA LEU A 71 -34.61 -7.10 -17.31
C LEU A 71 -34.37 -7.86 -18.63
N HIS A 72 -34.86 -7.33 -19.76
CA HIS A 72 -34.43 -7.80 -21.08
C HIS A 72 -33.17 -7.08 -21.53
N GLY A 73 -33.06 -5.77 -21.24
CA GLY A 73 -31.85 -5.01 -21.54
C GLY A 73 -31.98 -3.53 -21.16
N ALA A 74 -30.84 -2.83 -21.12
CA ALA A 74 -30.76 -1.41 -20.83
C ALA A 74 -29.96 -0.69 -21.92
N ALA A 75 -30.64 0.13 -22.72
CA ALA A 75 -30.06 0.85 -23.85
C ALA A 75 -29.80 2.33 -23.50
N HIS A 76 -28.70 2.89 -23.99
CA HIS A 76 -28.55 4.34 -24.07
C HIS A 76 -29.24 4.86 -25.34
N GLY A 77 -29.63 6.14 -25.35
CA GLY A 77 -30.31 6.74 -26.49
C GLY A 77 -30.37 8.25 -26.41
N ARG A 78 -31.19 8.84 -27.28
CA ARG A 78 -31.50 10.26 -27.29
C ARG A 78 -33.00 10.45 -27.50
N PHE A 79 -33.63 11.23 -26.64
CA PHE A 79 -34.96 11.75 -26.89
C PHE A 79 -34.83 13.04 -27.71
N ILE A 80 -35.56 13.15 -28.82
CA ILE A 80 -35.51 14.26 -29.76
C ILE A 80 -36.90 14.88 -29.77
N VAL A 81 -37.02 16.14 -29.34
CA VAL A 81 -38.30 16.88 -29.41
C VAL A 81 -38.52 17.32 -30.86
N ASP A 82 -39.76 17.25 -31.36
CA ASP A 82 -40.07 17.72 -32.72
C ASP A 82 -39.75 19.24 -32.85
N PRO A 83 -38.85 19.66 -33.76
CA PRO A 83 -38.59 21.08 -33.99
C PRO A 83 -39.80 21.84 -34.57
N GLY A 84 -40.75 21.13 -35.20
CA GLY A 84 -42.00 21.66 -35.72
C GLY A 84 -43.09 21.88 -34.67
N LEU A 85 -42.90 21.40 -33.43
CA LEU A 85 -43.94 21.28 -32.41
C LEU A 85 -44.69 22.62 -32.15
N PRO A 86 -46.03 22.68 -32.22
CA PRO A 86 -46.80 23.88 -31.93
C PRO A 86 -46.57 24.45 -30.52
N PRO A 87 -46.66 25.79 -30.31
CA PRO A 87 -46.36 26.42 -29.01
C PRO A 87 -47.13 25.85 -27.82
N GLU A 88 -48.39 25.48 -28.02
CA GLU A 88 -49.29 24.91 -27.02
C GLU A 88 -48.90 23.48 -26.55
N LEU A 89 -47.98 22.83 -27.27
CA LEU A 89 -47.41 21.52 -26.94
C LEU A 89 -45.99 21.61 -26.35
N ARG A 90 -45.35 22.78 -26.34
CA ARG A 90 -43.99 23.00 -25.82
C ARG A 90 -43.97 23.10 -24.28
N VAL A 91 -44.34 22.02 -23.60
CA VAL A 91 -44.61 22.01 -22.15
C VAL A 91 -43.60 21.14 -21.37
N GLY A 92 -43.02 21.71 -20.30
CA GLY A 92 -41.96 21.07 -19.51
C GLY A 92 -40.82 20.58 -20.42
N VAL A 93 -40.53 19.27 -20.36
CA VAL A 93 -39.60 18.57 -21.26
C VAL A 93 -39.74 18.97 -22.75
N PHE A 94 -40.96 19.13 -23.27
CA PHE A 94 -41.19 19.43 -24.69
C PHE A 94 -40.95 20.91 -25.05
N GLY A 95 -40.62 21.76 -24.07
CA GLY A 95 -40.30 23.18 -24.27
C GLY A 95 -38.90 23.63 -23.82
N GLN A 96 -38.19 22.82 -23.02
CA GLN A 96 -36.88 23.23 -22.46
C GLN A 96 -35.69 23.06 -23.42
N ALA A 97 -35.58 21.93 -24.12
CA ALA A 97 -34.44 21.63 -25.00
C ALA A 97 -34.86 20.81 -26.24
N PRO A 98 -34.14 20.92 -27.38
CA PRO A 98 -34.48 20.20 -28.61
C PRO A 98 -34.16 18.69 -28.55
N HIS A 99 -33.31 18.26 -27.62
CA HIS A 99 -33.03 16.85 -27.36
C HIS A 99 -32.42 16.63 -25.97
N TYR A 100 -32.55 15.41 -25.46
CA TYR A 100 -32.00 14.96 -24.17
C TYR A 100 -31.28 13.63 -24.36
N PRO A 101 -30.11 13.41 -23.73
CA PRO A 101 -29.60 12.06 -23.52
C PRO A 101 -30.63 11.23 -22.75
N ALA A 102 -30.78 9.96 -23.12
CA ALA A 102 -31.76 9.05 -22.53
C ALA A 102 -31.11 7.71 -22.14
N TRP A 103 -31.65 7.09 -21.09
CA TRP A 103 -31.41 5.68 -20.76
C TRP A 103 -32.74 4.94 -20.64
N VAL A 104 -32.81 3.76 -21.26
CA VAL A 104 -34.06 3.05 -21.53
C VAL A 104 -33.95 1.60 -21.04
N ARG A 105 -34.80 1.22 -20.08
CA ARG A 105 -34.90 -0.13 -19.52
C ARG A 105 -36.06 -0.88 -20.17
N PHE A 106 -35.78 -1.98 -20.87
CA PHE A 106 -36.79 -2.92 -21.36
C PHE A 106 -36.93 -4.09 -20.39
N SER A 107 -38.17 -4.46 -20.07
CA SER A 107 -38.47 -5.43 -19.01
C SER A 107 -39.82 -6.13 -19.20
N ALA A 108 -40.09 -7.17 -18.41
CA ALA A 108 -41.41 -7.78 -18.30
C ALA A 108 -41.78 -8.15 -16.86
N ASP A 109 -43.08 -8.14 -16.57
CA ASP A 109 -43.64 -8.53 -15.28
C ASP A 109 -43.90 -10.05 -15.27
N VAL A 110 -42.80 -10.82 -15.27
CA VAL A 110 -42.81 -12.28 -15.34
C VAL A 110 -42.09 -12.83 -14.10
N GLN A 111 -42.77 -13.75 -13.40
CA GLN A 111 -42.23 -14.38 -12.19
C GLN A 111 -40.98 -15.22 -12.47
N PRO A 112 -40.07 -15.39 -11.48
CA PRO A 112 -38.88 -16.24 -11.65
C PRO A 112 -39.25 -17.69 -12.01
N GLY A 113 -38.68 -18.20 -13.10
CA GLY A 113 -38.92 -19.56 -13.60
C GLY A 113 -39.92 -19.66 -14.76
N ASN A 114 -40.79 -18.67 -14.98
CA ASN A 114 -41.70 -18.65 -16.13
C ASN A 114 -40.99 -18.15 -17.42
N PRO A 115 -41.45 -18.50 -18.62
CA PRO A 115 -40.94 -17.93 -19.87
C PRO A 115 -41.45 -16.50 -20.11
N ASP A 116 -40.78 -15.77 -21.01
CA ASP A 116 -41.20 -14.43 -21.48
C ASP A 116 -42.57 -14.43 -22.23
N LEU A 117 -43.03 -15.60 -22.68
CA LEU A 117 -44.27 -15.77 -23.45
C LEU A 117 -45.50 -15.31 -22.63
N LYS A 118 -46.36 -14.48 -23.26
CA LYS A 118 -47.52 -13.80 -22.63
C LYS A 118 -47.19 -12.84 -21.48
N GLY A 119 -45.93 -12.55 -21.20
CA GLY A 119 -45.54 -11.55 -20.21
C GLY A 119 -45.97 -10.13 -20.62
N THR A 120 -46.52 -9.36 -19.69
CA THR A 120 -46.68 -7.91 -19.88
C THR A 120 -45.30 -7.27 -19.94
N THR A 121 -44.97 -6.61 -21.04
CA THR A 121 -43.67 -5.94 -21.21
C THR A 121 -43.79 -4.46 -20.86
N GLY A 122 -42.69 -3.88 -20.38
CA GLY A 122 -42.62 -2.50 -19.91
C GLY A 122 -41.31 -1.83 -20.27
N ILE A 123 -41.41 -0.56 -20.62
CA ILE A 123 -40.30 0.32 -20.99
C ILE A 123 -40.26 1.50 -20.02
N ALA A 124 -39.09 1.78 -19.46
CA ALA A 124 -38.86 2.94 -18.60
C ALA A 124 -37.72 3.80 -19.19
N ILE A 125 -37.99 5.08 -19.38
CA ILE A 125 -37.13 6.05 -20.06
C ILE A 125 -36.73 7.11 -19.04
N LYS A 126 -35.43 7.26 -18.75
CA LYS A 126 -34.89 8.36 -17.95
C LYS A 126 -34.18 9.34 -18.88
N LEU A 127 -34.64 10.59 -18.89
CA LEU A 127 -34.01 11.72 -19.59
C LEU A 127 -33.05 12.44 -18.64
N PHE A 128 -31.99 13.03 -19.20
CA PHE A 128 -30.96 13.79 -18.48
C PHE A 128 -30.84 15.21 -19.04
N GLY A 129 -30.53 16.18 -18.18
CA GLY A 129 -30.54 17.61 -18.53
C GLY A 129 -31.94 18.22 -18.59
N VAL A 130 -32.89 17.66 -17.81
CA VAL A 130 -34.24 18.21 -17.63
C VAL A 130 -34.20 19.10 -16.39
N GLU A 131 -34.20 20.42 -16.60
CA GLU A 131 -33.97 21.41 -15.54
C GLU A 131 -35.25 21.76 -14.76
N GLY A 132 -35.07 22.25 -13.53
CA GLY A 132 -36.18 22.69 -12.66
C GLY A 132 -36.65 21.62 -11.66
N ARG A 133 -37.35 22.06 -10.60
CA ARG A 133 -37.65 21.25 -9.41
C ARG A 133 -38.62 20.11 -9.72
N LYS A 134 -38.26 18.88 -9.33
CA LYS A 134 -39.05 17.64 -9.48
C LYS A 134 -40.02 17.42 -8.31
N LEU A 135 -41.02 16.59 -8.53
CA LEU A 135 -42.09 16.29 -7.56
C LEU A 135 -41.73 15.25 -6.49
N LEU A 136 -40.61 14.53 -6.66
CA LEU A 136 -40.20 13.44 -5.78
C LEU A 136 -39.14 13.90 -4.77
N GLU A 137 -39.35 13.60 -3.49
CA GLU A 137 -38.35 13.79 -2.43
C GLU A 137 -37.50 12.52 -2.22
N PRO A 138 -36.21 12.63 -1.89
CA PRO A 138 -35.44 13.88 -1.72
C PRO A 138 -34.92 14.48 -3.04
N ASP A 139 -35.05 13.78 -4.17
CA ASP A 139 -34.46 14.10 -5.48
C ASP A 139 -35.08 15.32 -6.21
N GLN A 140 -35.61 16.31 -5.48
CA GLN A 140 -36.31 17.47 -6.04
C GLN A 140 -35.41 18.35 -6.92
N ASP A 141 -34.12 18.44 -6.64
CA ASP A 141 -33.16 19.26 -7.40
C ASP A 141 -32.40 18.45 -8.49
N ALA A 142 -32.82 17.21 -8.77
CA ALA A 142 -32.18 16.37 -9.78
C ALA A 142 -32.51 16.82 -11.21
N THR A 143 -31.50 16.79 -12.11
CA THR A 143 -31.61 17.18 -13.53
C THR A 143 -32.11 16.04 -14.45
N THR A 144 -32.84 15.07 -13.90
CA THR A 144 -33.39 13.91 -14.62
C THR A 144 -34.92 13.85 -14.55
N GLN A 145 -35.58 13.30 -15.56
CA GLN A 145 -37.02 12.99 -15.53
C GLN A 145 -37.31 11.60 -16.11
N ASP A 146 -38.26 10.89 -15.50
CA ASP A 146 -38.71 9.56 -15.92
C ASP A 146 -40.05 9.57 -16.68
N PHE A 147 -40.17 8.67 -17.64
CA PHE A 147 -41.44 8.18 -18.19
C PHE A 147 -41.45 6.64 -18.07
N ILE A 148 -42.58 6.06 -17.65
CA ILE A 148 -42.74 4.60 -17.50
C ILE A 148 -44.01 4.17 -18.22
N LEU A 149 -43.88 3.20 -19.12
CA LEU A 149 -44.95 2.72 -20.00
C LEU A 149 -44.97 1.19 -20.03
N GLN A 150 -46.15 0.60 -20.27
CA GLN A 150 -46.38 -0.84 -20.40
C GLN A 150 -47.09 -1.14 -21.73
N ASN A 151 -46.97 -2.37 -22.26
CA ASN A 151 -47.48 -2.73 -23.58
C ASN A 151 -49.02 -2.95 -23.63
N HIS A 152 -49.76 -2.27 -22.77
CA HIS A 152 -51.23 -2.26 -22.68
C HIS A 152 -51.70 -0.84 -22.33
N ASP A 153 -52.89 -0.44 -22.75
CA ASP A 153 -53.36 0.96 -22.74
C ASP A 153 -54.16 1.38 -21.50
N VAL A 154 -54.52 0.41 -20.66
CA VAL A 154 -55.22 0.57 -19.36
C VAL A 154 -54.53 -0.22 -18.25
N PHE A 155 -54.90 0.04 -17.00
CA PHE A 155 -54.52 -0.78 -15.85
C PHE A 155 -55.61 -1.81 -15.56
N PHE A 156 -55.28 -2.93 -14.94
CA PHE A 156 -56.25 -3.98 -14.64
C PHE A 156 -57.12 -3.71 -13.41
N THR A 157 -56.80 -2.69 -12.61
CA THR A 157 -57.58 -2.21 -11.46
C THR A 157 -57.77 -0.71 -11.55
N ASP A 158 -58.87 -0.17 -10.99
CA ASP A 158 -59.18 1.25 -11.12
C ASP A 158 -58.38 2.12 -10.16
N THR A 159 -58.30 1.72 -8.89
CA THR A 159 -57.73 2.50 -7.79
C THR A 159 -56.68 1.74 -6.98
N ALA A 160 -55.88 2.47 -6.19
CA ALA A 160 -54.91 1.87 -5.26
C ALA A 160 -55.54 0.90 -4.25
N ARG A 161 -56.81 1.11 -3.89
CA ARG A 161 -57.58 0.19 -3.05
C ARG A 161 -57.75 -1.15 -3.75
N ASP A 162 -58.31 -1.15 -4.95
CA ASP A 162 -58.60 -2.37 -5.71
C ASP A 162 -57.31 -3.16 -6.02
N MET A 163 -56.22 -2.45 -6.32
CA MET A 163 -54.89 -3.05 -6.50
C MET A 163 -54.36 -3.69 -5.21
N CYS A 164 -54.58 -3.07 -4.05
CA CYS A 164 -54.20 -3.63 -2.75
C CYS A 164 -55.05 -4.87 -2.42
N GLU A 165 -56.37 -4.78 -2.58
CA GLU A 165 -57.31 -5.87 -2.32
C GLU A 165 -57.04 -7.08 -3.23
N PHE A 166 -56.88 -6.88 -4.54
CA PHE A 166 -56.51 -7.95 -5.48
C PHE A 166 -55.16 -8.61 -5.12
N THR A 167 -54.15 -7.81 -4.77
CA THR A 167 -52.82 -8.33 -4.40
C THR A 167 -52.89 -9.13 -3.10
N CYS A 168 -53.66 -8.64 -2.12
CA CYS A 168 -53.88 -9.31 -0.84
C CYS A 168 -54.66 -10.63 -1.00
N GLU A 169 -55.75 -10.63 -1.77
CA GLU A 169 -56.55 -11.83 -2.00
C GLU A 169 -55.76 -12.88 -2.79
N SER A 170 -54.97 -12.45 -3.78
CA SER A 170 -54.05 -13.33 -4.50
C SER A 170 -52.99 -13.94 -3.57
N LEU A 171 -52.40 -13.16 -2.66
CA LEU A 171 -51.45 -13.65 -1.65
C LEU A 171 -52.09 -14.68 -0.69
N HIS A 172 -53.40 -14.55 -0.39
CA HIS A 172 -54.17 -15.51 0.39
C HIS A 172 -54.74 -16.69 -0.42
N GLY A 173 -54.39 -16.83 -1.70
CA GLY A 173 -54.88 -17.92 -2.57
C GLY A 173 -56.35 -17.78 -3.00
N ARG A 174 -56.90 -16.57 -2.95
CA ARG A 174 -58.30 -16.23 -3.29
C ARG A 174 -58.43 -15.36 -4.55
N GLY A 175 -57.35 -15.16 -5.31
CA GLY A 175 -57.32 -14.35 -6.54
C GLY A 175 -58.43 -14.68 -7.53
N ASP A 176 -58.64 -15.96 -7.84
CA ASP A 176 -59.71 -16.41 -8.75
C ASP A 176 -61.12 -16.00 -8.30
N ALA A 177 -61.36 -15.98 -6.98
CA ALA A 177 -62.63 -15.54 -6.41
C ALA A 177 -62.81 -14.02 -6.53
N TYR A 178 -61.73 -13.25 -6.35
CA TYR A 178 -61.72 -11.81 -6.60
C TYR A 178 -61.96 -11.50 -8.09
N LEU A 179 -61.29 -12.20 -9.01
CA LEU A 179 -61.47 -12.02 -10.46
C LEU A 179 -62.89 -12.38 -10.93
N LYS A 180 -63.51 -13.38 -10.32
CA LYS A 180 -64.91 -13.72 -10.58
C LYS A 180 -65.89 -12.62 -10.12
N ALA A 181 -65.55 -11.86 -9.08
CA ALA A 181 -66.31 -10.69 -8.64
C ALA A 181 -66.03 -9.42 -9.47
N HIS A 182 -64.83 -9.33 -10.06
CA HIS A 182 -64.35 -8.16 -10.82
C HIS A 182 -64.10 -8.52 -12.30
N PRO A 183 -65.16 -8.75 -13.11
CA PRO A 183 -65.02 -9.24 -14.47
C PRO A 183 -64.29 -8.28 -15.42
N VAL A 184 -64.26 -6.97 -15.13
CA VAL A 184 -63.46 -5.99 -15.88
C VAL A 184 -61.96 -6.24 -15.67
N THR A 185 -61.52 -6.39 -14.42
CA THR A 185 -60.13 -6.78 -14.08
C THR A 185 -59.76 -8.12 -14.72
N ALA A 186 -60.65 -9.12 -14.66
CA ALA A 186 -60.42 -10.41 -15.28
C ALA A 186 -60.26 -10.31 -16.81
N GLN A 187 -61.09 -9.50 -17.49
CA GLN A 187 -60.97 -9.29 -18.93
C GLN A 187 -59.68 -8.55 -19.30
N ILE A 188 -59.28 -7.52 -18.55
CA ILE A 188 -58.05 -6.76 -18.85
C ILE A 188 -56.81 -7.64 -18.63
N LEU A 189 -56.78 -8.48 -17.60
CA LEU A 189 -55.70 -9.45 -17.42
C LEU A 189 -55.63 -10.46 -18.58
N ASN A 190 -56.77 -10.95 -19.08
CA ASN A 190 -56.81 -11.80 -20.27
C ASN A 190 -56.31 -11.06 -21.53
N ASP A 191 -56.69 -9.78 -21.71
CA ASP A 191 -56.23 -8.93 -22.83
C ASP A 191 -54.74 -8.54 -22.70
N MET A 192 -54.14 -8.69 -21.51
CA MET A 192 -52.71 -8.50 -21.25
C MET A 192 -51.87 -9.76 -21.54
N GLU A 193 -52.46 -10.98 -21.52
CA GLU A 193 -51.79 -12.25 -21.88
C GLU A 193 -51.59 -12.43 -23.41
N LYS A 194 -50.95 -11.46 -24.06
CA LYS A 194 -50.68 -11.48 -25.51
C LYS A 194 -49.22 -11.80 -25.83
N THR A 195 -49.00 -12.50 -26.95
CA THR A 195 -47.65 -12.71 -27.51
C THR A 195 -47.03 -11.38 -27.93
N VAL A 196 -45.73 -11.24 -27.72
CA VAL A 196 -44.93 -10.07 -28.10
C VAL A 196 -43.72 -10.57 -28.86
N ASP A 197 -43.61 -10.31 -30.16
CA ASP A 197 -42.49 -10.84 -30.94
C ASP A 197 -41.16 -10.11 -30.66
N SER A 198 -41.24 -8.85 -30.23
CA SER A 198 -40.08 -8.03 -29.86
C SER A 198 -40.49 -6.82 -29.01
N VAL A 199 -39.68 -6.48 -28.02
CA VAL A 199 -39.80 -5.21 -27.26
C VAL A 199 -39.44 -3.96 -28.07
N LEU A 200 -38.90 -4.14 -29.29
CA LEU A 200 -38.68 -3.05 -30.26
C LEU A 200 -39.80 -2.93 -31.31
N ALA A 201 -40.81 -3.82 -31.26
CA ALA A 201 -41.89 -3.89 -32.24
C ALA A 201 -43.29 -3.94 -31.60
N THR A 202 -43.45 -3.36 -30.40
CA THR A 202 -44.74 -3.24 -29.71
C THR A 202 -44.96 -1.83 -29.19
N ASP A 203 -46.22 -1.39 -29.16
CA ASP A 203 -46.65 -0.11 -28.59
C ASP A 203 -46.59 -0.16 -27.06
N TYR A 204 -46.32 0.98 -26.41
CA TYR A 204 -46.40 1.13 -24.96
C TYR A 204 -47.15 2.41 -24.55
N TRP A 205 -47.93 2.35 -23.47
CA TRP A 205 -48.69 3.49 -22.92
C TRP A 205 -48.31 3.74 -21.45
N SER A 206 -48.37 4.99 -20.97
CA SER A 206 -48.20 5.34 -19.55
C SER A 206 -49.28 4.73 -18.65
N VAL A 207 -50.40 4.31 -19.26
CA VAL A 207 -51.63 3.77 -18.68
C VAL A 207 -52.39 4.78 -17.82
N LEU A 208 -51.71 5.43 -16.90
CA LEU A 208 -52.24 6.49 -16.04
C LEU A 208 -52.13 7.84 -16.75
N PRO A 209 -53.09 8.75 -16.54
CA PRO A 209 -52.98 10.12 -17.00
C PRO A 209 -51.97 10.92 -16.15
N SER A 210 -51.50 12.03 -16.72
CA SER A 210 -50.62 13.01 -16.08
C SER A 210 -51.06 14.42 -16.49
N CYS A 211 -50.64 15.44 -15.75
CA CYS A 211 -50.78 16.83 -16.18
C CYS A 211 -50.06 17.09 -17.51
N PHE A 212 -50.45 18.17 -18.20
CA PHE A 212 -49.74 18.71 -19.36
C PHE A 212 -49.73 20.24 -19.29
N GLY A 213 -49.07 20.74 -18.24
CA GLY A 213 -49.16 22.11 -17.77
C GLY A 213 -50.46 22.37 -17.00
N GLN A 214 -50.84 23.63 -16.86
CA GLN A 214 -52.00 24.01 -16.04
C GLN A 214 -53.33 23.56 -16.68
N GLY A 215 -54.10 22.75 -15.95
CA GLY A 215 -55.50 22.43 -16.28
C GLY A 215 -55.72 21.56 -17.51
N ARG A 216 -54.68 20.88 -18.02
CA ARG A 216 -54.77 19.88 -19.10
C ARG A 216 -54.16 18.57 -18.65
N PHE A 217 -54.67 17.46 -19.17
CA PHE A 217 -54.19 16.12 -18.84
C PHE A 217 -53.95 15.30 -20.10
N VAL A 218 -52.96 14.40 -20.05
CA VAL A 218 -52.60 13.49 -21.14
C VAL A 218 -52.30 12.07 -20.63
N LYS A 219 -52.47 11.07 -21.49
CA LYS A 219 -51.71 9.82 -21.42
C LYS A 219 -50.54 9.89 -22.42
N TYR A 220 -49.40 9.30 -22.08
CA TYR A 220 -48.28 9.18 -23.02
C TYR A 220 -48.34 7.82 -23.73
N LYS A 221 -47.97 7.80 -25.01
CA LYS A 221 -47.81 6.59 -25.83
C LYS A 221 -46.46 6.63 -26.52
N ILE A 222 -45.85 5.47 -26.76
CA ILE A 222 -44.82 5.32 -27.78
C ILE A 222 -45.22 4.22 -28.78
N GLU A 223 -44.88 4.44 -30.04
CA GLU A 223 -45.17 3.55 -31.17
C GLU A 223 -43.85 3.25 -31.91
N PRO A 224 -43.54 1.98 -32.27
CA PRO A 224 -42.39 1.67 -33.10
C PRO A 224 -42.42 2.46 -34.44
N LEU A 225 -41.26 2.98 -34.81
CA LEU A 225 -41.04 3.69 -36.08
C LEU A 225 -40.07 2.93 -36.98
N GLU A 226 -38.98 2.44 -36.41
CA GLU A 226 -37.91 1.75 -37.11
C GLU A 226 -37.22 0.77 -36.15
N ALA A 227 -36.92 -0.45 -36.60
CA ALA A 227 -36.10 -1.39 -35.86
C ALA A 227 -35.39 -2.34 -36.85
N PRO A 228 -34.19 -2.85 -36.53
CA PRO A 228 -33.50 -3.81 -37.38
C PRO A 228 -34.32 -5.11 -37.53
N PRO A 229 -34.26 -5.78 -38.69
CA PRO A 229 -34.99 -7.03 -38.91
C PRO A 229 -34.42 -8.16 -38.04
N ALA A 230 -35.31 -9.06 -37.61
CA ALA A 230 -34.94 -10.28 -36.89
C ALA A 230 -34.06 -11.21 -37.75
N ASP A 231 -33.24 -12.04 -37.12
CA ASP A 231 -32.50 -13.12 -37.81
C ASP A 231 -33.37 -14.35 -38.07
N ALA A 232 -34.35 -14.59 -37.19
CA ALA A 232 -35.29 -15.70 -37.22
C ALA A 232 -36.62 -15.26 -36.57
N PRO A 233 -37.71 -16.04 -36.70
CA PRO A 233 -38.88 -15.90 -35.85
C PRO A 233 -38.50 -16.06 -34.35
N PRO A 234 -39.28 -15.49 -33.41
CA PRO A 234 -39.04 -15.69 -31.98
C PRO A 234 -39.08 -17.17 -31.59
N ASP A 235 -38.08 -17.61 -30.83
CA ASP A 235 -38.07 -18.94 -30.21
C ASP A 235 -38.87 -18.89 -28.90
N PHE A 236 -40.16 -19.22 -28.95
CA PHE A 236 -41.03 -19.19 -27.78
C PHE A 236 -40.73 -20.30 -26.74
N ASP A 237 -39.85 -21.26 -27.05
CA ASP A 237 -39.35 -22.24 -26.09
C ASP A 237 -38.13 -21.71 -25.30
N ASP A 238 -37.44 -20.65 -25.76
CA ASP A 238 -36.46 -19.91 -24.94
C ASP A 238 -37.20 -19.04 -23.90
N PRO A 239 -37.02 -19.29 -22.58
CA PRO A 239 -37.66 -18.48 -21.56
C PRO A 239 -37.23 -17.00 -21.53
N PHE A 240 -36.18 -16.61 -22.28
CA PHE A 240 -35.65 -15.25 -22.36
C PHE A 240 -35.63 -14.65 -23.79
N TYR A 241 -36.45 -15.16 -24.72
CA TYR A 241 -36.38 -14.79 -26.15
C TYR A 241 -36.47 -13.27 -26.43
N LEU A 242 -37.18 -12.49 -25.60
CA LEU A 242 -37.28 -11.04 -25.75
C LEU A 242 -35.94 -10.33 -25.48
N ARG A 243 -35.09 -10.90 -24.60
CA ARG A 243 -33.72 -10.44 -24.42
C ARG A 243 -32.86 -10.79 -25.63
N ALA A 244 -32.97 -12.02 -26.14
CA ALA A 244 -32.20 -12.46 -27.30
C ALA A 244 -32.48 -11.58 -28.53
N ASP A 245 -33.75 -11.33 -28.85
CA ASP A 245 -34.18 -10.46 -29.95
C ASP A 245 -33.68 -9.01 -29.78
N LEU A 246 -33.89 -8.40 -28.60
CA LEU A 246 -33.43 -7.04 -28.30
C LEU A 246 -31.92 -6.88 -28.49
N HIS A 247 -31.13 -7.84 -27.97
CA HIS A 247 -29.67 -7.82 -28.07
C HIS A 247 -29.20 -8.08 -29.52
N ALA A 248 -29.87 -8.96 -30.26
CA ALA A 248 -29.55 -9.23 -31.66
C ALA A 248 -29.83 -8.01 -32.56
N ARG A 249 -30.96 -7.32 -32.36
CA ARG A 249 -31.35 -6.16 -33.16
C ARG A 249 -30.45 -4.95 -32.93
N LEU A 250 -30.26 -4.51 -31.67
CA LEU A 250 -29.46 -3.29 -31.41
C LEU A 250 -27.96 -3.45 -31.77
N ARG A 251 -27.43 -4.68 -31.85
CA ARG A 251 -26.10 -4.94 -32.41
C ARG A 251 -25.99 -4.66 -33.91
N LYS A 252 -27.10 -4.73 -34.66
CA LYS A 252 -27.15 -4.52 -36.12
C LYS A 252 -27.32 -3.06 -36.54
N GLY A 253 -28.08 -2.28 -35.80
CA GLY A 253 -28.51 -0.95 -36.22
C GLY A 253 -29.35 -0.22 -35.17
N PRO A 254 -29.74 1.04 -35.44
CA PRO A 254 -30.58 1.83 -34.55
C PRO A 254 -32.02 1.34 -34.51
N ALA A 255 -32.72 1.59 -33.40
CA ALA A 255 -34.17 1.49 -33.29
C ALA A 255 -34.76 2.85 -32.90
N ARG A 256 -35.97 3.16 -33.39
CA ARG A 256 -36.67 4.42 -33.16
C ARG A 256 -38.12 4.17 -32.80
N PHE A 257 -38.63 4.98 -31.87
CA PHE A 257 -40.06 5.05 -31.53
C PHE A 257 -40.54 6.49 -31.70
N ARG A 258 -41.75 6.68 -32.22
CA ARG A 258 -42.50 7.94 -32.07
C ARG A 258 -42.98 8.03 -30.63
N PHE A 259 -42.93 9.22 -30.05
CA PHE A 259 -43.44 9.52 -28.72
C PHE A 259 -44.61 10.49 -28.84
N LEU A 260 -45.74 10.14 -28.26
CA LEU A 260 -47.03 10.78 -28.50
C LEU A 260 -47.74 11.14 -27.19
N VAL A 261 -48.56 12.19 -27.24
CA VAL A 261 -49.48 12.59 -26.18
C VAL A 261 -50.92 12.41 -26.63
N GLN A 262 -51.75 11.80 -25.79
CA GLN A 262 -53.19 11.67 -25.99
C GLN A 262 -53.90 12.55 -24.95
N PHE A 263 -54.61 13.59 -25.37
CA PHE A 263 -55.25 14.54 -24.46
C PHE A 263 -56.57 14.01 -23.88
N GLN A 264 -56.88 14.44 -22.66
CA GLN A 264 -58.23 14.36 -22.12
C GLN A 264 -59.14 15.34 -22.90
N THR A 265 -60.17 14.82 -23.59
CA THR A 265 -61.13 15.64 -24.35
C THR A 265 -62.55 15.64 -23.75
N ASN A 266 -62.85 14.71 -22.86
CA ASN A 266 -64.09 14.61 -22.09
C ASN A 266 -63.77 14.03 -20.71
N ASP A 267 -64.14 14.71 -19.62
CA ASP A 267 -63.83 14.29 -18.25
C ASP A 267 -64.60 13.05 -17.78
N HIS A 268 -65.84 12.88 -18.27
CA HIS A 268 -66.67 11.70 -18.02
C HIS A 268 -66.12 10.43 -18.71
N ASP A 269 -65.73 10.54 -19.99
CA ASP A 269 -65.27 9.40 -20.79
C ASP A 269 -63.76 9.12 -20.64
N MET A 270 -63.00 10.07 -20.09
CA MET A 270 -61.56 9.97 -19.86
C MET A 270 -61.21 10.37 -18.41
N PRO A 271 -61.66 9.60 -17.40
CA PRO A 271 -61.45 9.93 -15.99
C PRO A 271 -59.98 9.87 -15.57
N LEU A 272 -59.67 10.59 -14.48
CA LEU A 272 -58.30 10.72 -13.94
C LEU A 272 -57.94 9.70 -12.84
N ASP A 273 -58.93 9.05 -12.22
CA ASP A 273 -58.73 8.03 -11.16
C ASP A 273 -59.70 6.85 -11.32
N ALA A 274 -59.74 6.29 -12.53
CA ALA A 274 -60.37 5.02 -12.86
C ALA A 274 -59.54 4.36 -13.98
N ALA A 275 -58.45 3.70 -13.58
CA ALA A 275 -57.39 3.31 -14.50
C ALA A 275 -57.74 2.15 -15.47
N THR A 276 -58.89 1.48 -15.30
CA THR A 276 -59.42 0.51 -16.30
C THR A 276 -60.03 1.18 -17.52
N VAL A 277 -60.32 2.49 -17.47
CA VAL A 277 -61.03 3.19 -18.54
C VAL A 277 -60.12 3.51 -19.73
N ARG A 278 -60.43 2.89 -20.87
CA ARG A 278 -59.75 3.01 -22.15
C ARG A 278 -60.08 4.34 -22.84
N TRP A 279 -59.10 5.24 -22.89
CA TRP A 279 -59.22 6.53 -23.58
C TRP A 279 -59.19 6.30 -25.10
N SER A 280 -60.31 6.52 -25.79
CA SER A 280 -60.42 6.18 -27.21
C SER A 280 -59.50 7.04 -28.09
N GLU A 281 -58.56 6.40 -28.80
CA GLU A 281 -57.68 7.05 -29.80
C GLU A 281 -58.47 7.66 -30.99
N LYS A 282 -59.77 7.38 -31.12
CA LYS A 282 -60.68 8.05 -32.06
C LYS A 282 -61.31 9.34 -31.49
N ALA A 283 -61.45 9.45 -30.17
CA ALA A 283 -62.04 10.60 -29.48
C ALA A 283 -60.97 11.64 -29.04
N SER A 284 -59.75 11.17 -28.75
CA SER A 284 -58.54 11.98 -28.80
C SER A 284 -57.49 11.21 -29.56
N VAL A 285 -57.11 11.72 -30.74
CA VAL A 285 -56.02 11.16 -31.55
C VAL A 285 -54.69 11.45 -30.84
N PRO A 286 -53.79 10.46 -30.68
CA PRO A 286 -52.43 10.70 -30.19
C PRO A 286 -51.65 11.64 -31.12
N ILE A 287 -51.00 12.66 -30.54
CA ILE A 287 -50.20 13.65 -31.27
C ILE A 287 -48.72 13.38 -31.00
N GLU A 288 -47.91 13.22 -32.05
CA GLU A 288 -46.46 13.07 -31.93
C GLU A 288 -45.82 14.36 -31.39
N VAL A 289 -44.90 14.21 -30.43
CA VAL A 289 -44.15 15.32 -29.80
C VAL A 289 -42.63 15.14 -29.87
N GLY A 290 -42.17 13.99 -30.36
CA GLY A 290 -40.76 13.68 -30.49
C GLY A 290 -40.48 12.22 -30.85
N ILE A 291 -39.20 11.90 -31.01
CA ILE A 291 -38.68 10.57 -31.33
C ILE A 291 -37.72 10.11 -30.24
N LEU A 292 -37.91 8.89 -29.75
CA LEU A 292 -36.90 8.18 -28.95
C LEU A 292 -36.00 7.38 -29.89
N GLU A 293 -34.74 7.76 -29.99
CA GLU A 293 -33.72 7.08 -30.80
C GLU A 293 -32.77 6.27 -29.92
N LEU A 294 -32.67 4.97 -30.19
CA LEU A 294 -31.67 4.07 -29.65
C LEU A 294 -30.64 3.77 -30.75
N PRO A 295 -29.40 4.27 -30.67
CA PRO A 295 -28.37 3.95 -31.66
C PRO A 295 -27.95 2.47 -31.59
N GLN A 296 -27.27 2.00 -32.63
CA GLN A 296 -26.60 0.69 -32.64
C GLN A 296 -25.65 0.58 -31.44
N GLN A 297 -25.78 -0.50 -30.66
CA GLN A 297 -25.04 -0.70 -29.41
C GLN A 297 -25.08 -2.17 -28.97
N ASP A 298 -24.17 -2.56 -28.08
CA ASP A 298 -24.17 -3.87 -27.43
C ASP A 298 -24.71 -3.77 -26.00
N LEU A 299 -25.81 -4.46 -25.69
CA LEU A 299 -26.43 -4.41 -24.36
C LEU A 299 -25.75 -5.34 -23.33
N ASP A 300 -24.90 -6.27 -23.77
CA ASP A 300 -24.03 -7.06 -22.89
C ASP A 300 -22.71 -6.34 -22.57
N ALA A 301 -22.52 -5.09 -23.04
CA ALA A 301 -21.42 -4.21 -22.65
C ALA A 301 -21.27 -4.13 -21.12
N ARG A 302 -20.04 -4.20 -20.61
CA ARG A 302 -19.78 -4.39 -19.17
C ARG A 302 -20.39 -3.24 -18.35
N GLY A 303 -21.18 -3.61 -17.35
CA GLY A 303 -21.89 -2.66 -16.49
C GLY A 303 -23.10 -1.96 -17.13
N GLN A 304 -23.43 -2.20 -18.41
CA GLN A 304 -24.61 -1.61 -19.07
C GLN A 304 -25.92 -2.12 -18.44
N SER A 305 -26.11 -3.45 -18.40
CA SER A 305 -27.27 -4.07 -17.75
C SER A 305 -27.33 -3.79 -16.23
N PRO A 306 -26.23 -3.90 -15.44
CA PRO A 306 -26.20 -3.46 -14.05
C PRO A 306 -26.55 -1.98 -13.82
N TYR A 307 -26.11 -1.06 -14.69
CA TYR A 307 -26.48 0.35 -14.58
C TYR A 307 -27.98 0.55 -14.75
N GLY A 308 -28.58 -0.01 -15.80
CA GLY A 308 -30.03 0.08 -16.04
C GLY A 308 -30.89 -0.65 -15.01
N GLU A 309 -30.40 -1.76 -14.43
CA GLU A 309 -31.09 -2.38 -13.30
C GLU A 309 -30.95 -1.52 -12.03
N ASN A 310 -29.83 -0.84 -11.80
CA ASN A 310 -29.68 0.01 -10.61
C ASN A 310 -30.45 1.35 -10.69
N LEU A 311 -30.56 1.99 -11.87
CA LEU A 311 -31.36 3.22 -12.06
C LEU A 311 -32.73 3.16 -11.37
N ALA A 312 -33.08 4.15 -10.56
CA ALA A 312 -34.46 4.31 -10.11
C ALA A 312 -35.33 4.77 -11.28
N PHE A 313 -36.57 4.30 -11.33
CA PHE A 313 -37.59 4.82 -12.25
C PHE A 313 -38.86 5.04 -11.43
N ASN A 314 -39.38 6.27 -11.38
CA ASN A 314 -40.60 6.60 -10.65
C ASN A 314 -41.41 7.62 -11.47
N PRO A 315 -42.71 7.42 -11.75
CA PRO A 315 -43.45 8.38 -12.58
C PRO A 315 -43.56 9.77 -11.93
N TRP A 316 -43.38 9.88 -10.61
CA TRP A 316 -43.30 11.16 -9.90
C TRP A 316 -41.92 11.82 -9.97
N HIS A 317 -40.93 11.16 -10.55
CA HIS A 317 -39.64 11.78 -10.85
C HIS A 317 -39.76 12.62 -12.13
N ALA A 318 -40.60 13.64 -12.06
CA ALA A 318 -41.02 14.47 -13.18
C ALA A 318 -41.21 15.93 -12.75
N LEU A 319 -41.25 16.82 -13.74
CA LEU A 319 -41.61 18.22 -13.56
C LEU A 319 -43.10 18.37 -13.19
N PRO A 320 -43.51 19.45 -12.48
CA PRO A 320 -44.91 19.70 -12.10
C PRO A 320 -45.87 19.75 -13.29
N GLU A 321 -45.41 20.19 -14.45
CA GLU A 321 -46.18 20.20 -15.70
C GLU A 321 -46.60 18.80 -16.17
N HIS A 322 -45.89 17.75 -15.74
CA HIS A 322 -46.07 16.34 -16.12
C HIS A 322 -46.47 15.47 -14.91
N MET A 323 -47.04 16.08 -13.86
CA MET A 323 -47.45 15.41 -12.62
C MET A 323 -48.43 14.24 -12.86
N PRO A 324 -48.13 13.00 -12.44
CA PRO A 324 -49.04 11.86 -12.55
C PRO A 324 -50.35 12.04 -11.76
N MET A 325 -51.44 11.48 -12.28
CA MET A 325 -52.78 11.59 -11.69
C MET A 325 -53.34 10.22 -11.27
N GLY A 326 -54.23 10.24 -10.27
CA GLY A 326 -54.94 9.07 -9.75
C GLY A 326 -54.24 8.34 -8.60
N SER A 327 -55.03 7.60 -7.82
CA SER A 327 -54.60 6.85 -6.64
C SER A 327 -53.53 5.80 -6.94
N ILE A 328 -53.63 5.08 -8.08
CA ILE A 328 -52.57 4.16 -8.55
C ILE A 328 -51.24 4.90 -8.74
N ALA A 329 -51.25 6.17 -9.16
CA ALA A 329 -50.03 6.94 -9.33
C ALA A 329 -49.39 7.29 -7.99
N GLU A 330 -50.17 7.75 -6.99
CA GLU A 330 -49.68 7.95 -5.61
C GLU A 330 -49.16 6.63 -4.99
N ALA A 331 -49.78 5.48 -5.30
CA ALA A 331 -49.23 4.19 -4.91
C ALA A 331 -47.87 3.90 -5.55
N ARG A 332 -47.72 4.13 -6.88
CA ARG A 332 -46.43 3.98 -7.59
C ARG A 332 -45.35 4.90 -7.01
N LYS A 333 -45.69 6.13 -6.58
CA LYS A 333 -44.79 7.09 -5.91
C LYS A 333 -44.07 6.45 -4.72
N ALA A 334 -44.85 5.90 -3.77
CA ALA A 334 -44.34 5.33 -2.53
C ALA A 334 -43.66 3.97 -2.76
N VAL A 335 -44.31 3.07 -3.51
CA VAL A 335 -43.78 1.72 -3.77
C VAL A 335 -42.47 1.77 -4.56
N TYR A 336 -42.39 2.56 -5.62
CA TYR A 336 -41.19 2.61 -6.46
C TYR A 336 -40.05 3.36 -5.77
N ARG A 337 -40.35 4.40 -4.98
CA ARG A 337 -39.34 5.06 -4.12
C ARG A 337 -38.76 4.07 -3.11
N ALA A 338 -39.59 3.43 -2.30
CA ALA A 338 -39.14 2.48 -1.27
C ALA A 338 -38.41 1.27 -1.89
N SER A 339 -38.90 0.75 -3.03
CA SER A 339 -38.18 -0.28 -3.80
C SER A 339 -36.84 0.20 -4.35
N SER A 340 -36.63 1.49 -4.59
CA SER A 340 -35.35 2.04 -5.07
C SER A 340 -34.37 2.27 -3.92
N GLU A 341 -34.86 2.77 -2.78
CA GLU A 341 -34.07 2.95 -1.53
C GLU A 341 -33.56 1.60 -1.04
N ASN A 342 -34.44 0.58 -0.98
CA ASN A 342 -34.09 -0.78 -0.55
C ASN A 342 -33.00 -1.41 -1.42
N ARG A 343 -33.10 -1.28 -2.76
CA ARG A 343 -32.06 -1.76 -3.69
C ARG A 343 -30.78 -0.94 -3.62
N ARG A 344 -30.87 0.39 -3.46
CA ARG A 344 -29.68 1.25 -3.29
C ARG A 344 -28.87 0.80 -2.07
N ASN A 345 -29.55 0.59 -0.94
CA ASN A 345 -28.96 0.12 0.31
C ASN A 345 -28.33 -1.29 0.17
N VAL A 346 -29.06 -2.26 -0.39
CA VAL A 346 -28.61 -3.66 -0.46
C VAL A 346 -27.56 -3.90 -1.54
N ASN A 347 -27.65 -3.21 -2.69
CA ASN A 347 -26.71 -3.37 -3.82
C ASN A 347 -25.47 -2.47 -3.70
N GLY A 348 -25.30 -1.71 -2.61
CA GLY A 348 -24.16 -0.79 -2.41
C GLY A 348 -24.13 0.39 -3.40
N VAL A 349 -25.28 0.89 -3.84
CA VAL A 349 -25.40 1.97 -4.83
C VAL A 349 -25.65 3.31 -4.12
N PRO A 350 -24.99 4.42 -4.52
CA PRO A 350 -25.21 5.74 -3.92
C PRO A 350 -26.68 6.16 -3.82
N LEU A 351 -26.99 6.88 -2.74
CA LEU A 351 -28.29 7.51 -2.52
C LEU A 351 -28.42 8.76 -3.40
N GLY A 352 -29.49 8.81 -4.18
CA GLY A 352 -29.83 9.95 -5.06
C GLY A 352 -29.75 9.63 -6.56
N GLU A 353 -30.28 10.55 -7.36
CA GLU A 353 -30.32 10.44 -8.83
C GLU A 353 -29.00 10.77 -9.55
N PRO A 354 -28.69 10.10 -10.69
CA PRO A 354 -27.49 10.38 -11.46
C PRO A 354 -27.62 11.66 -12.29
N VAL A 355 -26.86 12.69 -11.93
CA VAL A 355 -26.84 14.00 -12.62
C VAL A 355 -26.22 13.99 -14.04
N VAL A 356 -25.52 12.92 -14.42
CA VAL A 356 -24.91 12.73 -15.74
C VAL A 356 -25.22 11.31 -16.25
N PRO A 357 -25.63 11.12 -17.51
CA PRO A 357 -25.87 9.79 -18.07
C PRO A 357 -24.55 9.00 -18.15
N ARG A 358 -24.58 7.67 -17.93
CA ARG A 358 -23.44 6.79 -18.24
C ARG A 358 -23.00 7.04 -19.69
N PRO A 359 -21.76 7.52 -19.95
CA PRO A 359 -21.30 7.84 -21.30
C PRO A 359 -21.44 6.70 -22.30
N ALA A 360 -21.73 7.03 -23.56
CA ALA A 360 -21.84 6.06 -24.66
C ALA A 360 -20.48 5.45 -25.06
N GLN A 361 -19.37 6.00 -24.58
CA GLN A 361 -17.99 5.54 -24.86
C GLN A 361 -17.62 4.18 -24.21
N TYR A 362 -18.60 3.44 -23.68
CA TYR A 362 -18.44 2.08 -23.15
C TYR A 362 -19.00 1.04 -24.13
N ALA A 363 -18.73 1.23 -25.42
CA ALA A 363 -19.08 0.31 -26.49
C ALA A 363 -18.06 -0.86 -26.58
N PRO A 364 -18.34 -1.93 -27.35
CA PRO A 364 -17.38 -2.99 -27.61
C PRO A 364 -16.04 -2.45 -28.14
N GLY A 365 -14.92 -2.91 -27.57
CA GLY A 365 -13.58 -2.46 -27.94
C GLY A 365 -13.00 -1.32 -27.09
N VAL A 366 -13.70 -0.85 -26.05
CA VAL A 366 -13.14 0.07 -25.04
C VAL A 366 -12.91 -0.66 -23.72
N ASP A 367 -11.72 -0.51 -23.14
CA ASP A 367 -11.40 -1.10 -21.84
C ASP A 367 -12.14 -0.40 -20.69
N TYR A 368 -12.66 -1.21 -19.78
CA TYR A 368 -13.50 -0.75 -18.68
C TYR A 368 -12.67 -0.67 -17.39
N PRO A 369 -12.79 0.42 -16.60
CA PRO A 369 -12.46 0.38 -15.19
C PRO A 369 -13.21 -0.80 -14.55
N ALA A 370 -12.48 -1.70 -13.88
CA ALA A 370 -13.13 -2.79 -13.16
C ALA A 370 -14.00 -2.22 -12.03
N ALA A 371 -15.19 -2.80 -11.84
CA ALA A 371 -15.93 -2.62 -10.60
C ALA A 371 -15.06 -3.19 -9.47
N LYS A 372 -14.48 -2.31 -8.64
CA LYS A 372 -13.62 -2.70 -7.53
C LYS A 372 -14.50 -3.21 -6.40
N ASP A 373 -14.29 -4.45 -5.97
CA ASP A 373 -14.86 -4.93 -4.71
C ASP A 373 -14.23 -4.09 -3.57
N THR A 374 -15.09 -3.38 -2.85
CA THR A 374 -14.73 -2.51 -1.72
C THR A 374 -15.08 -3.14 -0.37
N ARG A 375 -15.61 -4.37 -0.36
CA ARG A 375 -15.90 -5.08 0.88
C ARG A 375 -14.60 -5.58 1.50
N ILE A 376 -14.20 -4.97 2.61
CA ILE A 376 -13.04 -5.42 3.38
C ILE A 376 -13.39 -6.73 4.09
N VAL A 377 -12.61 -7.78 3.85
CA VAL A 377 -12.77 -9.11 4.47
C VAL A 377 -11.59 -9.52 5.35
N ARG A 378 -10.44 -8.84 5.20
CA ARG A 378 -9.24 -8.97 6.03
C ARG A 378 -8.47 -7.65 6.04
N ALA A 379 -7.56 -7.50 6.99
CA ALA A 379 -6.56 -6.43 6.99
C ALA A 379 -5.14 -6.97 7.14
N ALA A 380 -4.14 -6.13 6.90
CA ALA A 380 -2.73 -6.43 7.21
C ALA A 380 -2.00 -5.18 7.70
N ILE A 381 -1.03 -5.37 8.59
CA ILE A 381 -0.18 -4.30 9.12
C ILE A 381 1.03 -4.09 8.20
N HIS A 382 1.37 -2.83 7.90
CA HIS A 382 2.51 -2.44 7.05
C HIS A 382 3.30 -1.28 7.70
N PRO A 383 4.64 -1.27 7.66
CA PRO A 383 5.52 -2.28 7.08
C PRO A 383 5.44 -3.63 7.82
N ALA A 384 5.64 -4.73 7.09
CA ALA A 384 5.63 -6.09 7.61
C ALA A 384 6.79 -6.36 8.61
N ILE A 385 7.92 -5.68 8.41
CA ILE A 385 9.04 -5.59 9.34
C ILE A 385 9.38 -4.09 9.47
N GLY A 386 8.89 -3.44 10.51
CA GLY A 386 9.17 -2.03 10.77
C GLY A 386 10.49 -1.83 11.50
N ILE A 387 11.26 -0.82 11.08
CA ILE A 387 12.59 -0.52 11.62
C ILE A 387 12.53 0.77 12.44
N GLY A 388 13.01 0.70 13.67
CA GLY A 388 13.32 1.87 14.49
C GLY A 388 14.82 1.96 14.76
N ARG A 389 15.35 3.15 15.09
CA ARG A 389 16.77 3.33 15.41
C ARG A 389 16.98 4.17 16.66
N VAL A 390 17.83 3.67 17.55
CA VAL A 390 18.10 4.29 18.85
C VAL A 390 18.73 5.68 18.71
N GLY A 391 18.44 6.56 19.66
CA GLY A 391 18.93 7.94 19.69
C GLY A 391 18.78 8.54 21.09
N ASN A 392 19.77 9.33 21.52
CA ASN A 392 19.84 9.82 22.90
C ASN A 392 18.94 11.04 23.21
N SER A 393 18.18 11.57 22.24
CA SER A 393 17.17 12.59 22.53
C SER A 393 16.07 12.03 23.45
N ALA A 394 15.82 12.73 24.56
CA ALA A 394 14.85 12.31 25.57
C ALA A 394 13.39 12.49 25.13
N LYS A 395 13.13 13.23 24.04
CA LYS A 395 11.78 13.61 23.58
C LYS A 395 11.61 13.54 22.07
N ASP A 396 12.57 14.05 21.32
CA ASP A 396 12.41 14.26 19.89
C ASP A 396 12.69 12.98 19.10
N PHE A 397 11.91 12.78 18.05
CA PHE A 397 12.02 11.65 17.13
C PHE A 397 11.64 12.09 15.71
N TYR A 398 11.88 11.23 14.73
CA TYR A 398 11.36 11.36 13.37
C TYR A 398 10.84 10.00 12.89
N LEU A 399 9.98 9.98 11.87
CA LEU A 399 9.51 8.72 11.28
C LEU A 399 10.55 8.16 10.32
N GLY A 400 10.75 6.83 10.34
CA GLY A 400 11.57 6.14 9.35
C GLY A 400 10.99 6.23 7.92
N PRO A 401 11.78 5.89 6.88
CA PRO A 401 11.38 6.00 5.49
C PRO A 401 10.06 5.28 5.16
N GLN A 402 9.10 6.01 4.56
CA GLN A 402 7.84 5.45 4.05
C GLN A 402 7.85 5.28 2.51
N VAL A 403 8.91 5.73 1.84
CA VAL A 403 9.16 5.60 0.39
C VAL A 403 10.63 5.22 0.16
N VAL A 404 10.95 4.67 -1.00
CA VAL A 404 12.29 4.11 -1.29
C VAL A 404 13.38 5.16 -1.53
N SER A 405 12.99 6.39 -1.88
CA SER A 405 13.88 7.52 -2.15
C SER A 405 13.32 8.79 -1.47
N PRO A 406 13.26 8.82 -0.13
CA PRO A 406 12.67 9.94 0.61
C PRO A 406 13.54 11.19 0.44
N PRO A 407 12.94 12.39 0.32
CA PRO A 407 13.69 13.61 0.13
C PRO A 407 14.65 13.89 1.30
N PRO A 408 15.82 14.50 1.05
CA PRO A 408 16.77 14.83 2.09
C PRO A 408 16.17 15.83 3.08
N GLN A 409 16.36 15.56 4.37
CA GLN A 409 15.93 16.45 5.44
C GLN A 409 16.87 17.66 5.56
N PRO A 410 16.40 18.82 6.04
CA PRO A 410 17.24 20.00 6.20
C PRO A 410 18.36 19.78 7.23
N GLN A 411 19.49 20.48 7.05
CA GLN A 411 20.65 20.39 7.94
C GLN A 411 20.26 20.59 9.41
N GLY A 412 20.71 19.67 10.27
CA GLY A 412 20.40 19.65 11.71
C GLY A 412 19.09 18.94 12.07
N PHE A 413 18.25 18.53 11.11
CA PHE A 413 16.94 17.92 11.37
C PHE A 413 17.00 16.73 12.33
N TYR A 414 18.00 15.87 12.19
CA TYR A 414 18.14 14.62 12.93
C TYR A 414 18.63 14.80 14.38
N ARG A 415 19.00 16.03 14.77
CA ARG A 415 19.39 16.38 16.15
C ARG A 415 18.33 17.28 16.79
N ASP A 416 18.18 17.19 18.11
CA ASP A 416 17.36 18.13 18.87
C ASP A 416 18.12 19.44 19.19
N ALA A 417 17.46 20.39 19.84
CA ALA A 417 18.04 21.69 20.16
C ALA A 417 19.20 21.65 21.17
N ALA A 418 19.41 20.51 21.86
CA ALA A 418 20.59 20.26 22.71
C ALA A 418 21.70 19.53 21.95
N GLY A 419 21.49 19.18 20.68
CA GLY A 419 22.41 18.44 19.84
C GLY A 419 22.31 16.92 19.96
N ALA A 420 21.40 16.38 20.79
CA ALA A 420 21.22 14.94 20.95
C ALA A 420 20.52 14.33 19.72
N LEU A 421 20.87 13.09 19.39
CA LEU A 421 20.35 12.38 18.22
C LEU A 421 18.89 11.96 18.44
N LYS A 422 18.01 12.34 17.51
CA LYS A 422 16.60 11.94 17.52
C LYS A 422 16.45 10.45 17.25
N ARG A 423 15.49 9.81 17.91
CA ARG A 423 15.12 8.42 17.62
C ARG A 423 14.45 8.32 16.24
N GLU A 424 14.76 7.29 15.47
CA GLU A 424 13.99 6.92 14.25
C GLU A 424 12.86 5.98 14.70
N ALA A 425 11.62 6.36 14.43
CA ALA A 425 10.42 5.66 14.88
C ALA A 425 9.75 4.89 13.74
N ALA A 426 9.36 3.64 14.00
CA ALA A 426 8.61 2.82 13.06
C ALA A 426 7.12 3.19 13.15
N GLN A 427 6.57 3.83 12.12
CA GLN A 427 5.12 4.00 12.00
C GLN A 427 4.51 2.77 11.30
N PHE A 428 3.51 2.16 11.93
CA PHE A 428 2.72 1.07 11.38
C PHE A 428 1.33 1.56 10.98
N ARG A 429 0.94 1.19 9.76
CA ARG A 429 -0.34 1.45 9.11
C ARG A 429 -1.10 0.13 8.95
N ILE A 430 -2.42 0.20 8.84
CA ILE A 430 -3.27 -0.98 8.57
C ILE A 430 -3.93 -0.78 7.22
N TYR A 431 -3.89 -1.77 6.34
CA TYR A 431 -4.62 -1.73 5.07
C TYR A 431 -5.70 -2.81 5.05
N GLY A 432 -6.90 -2.45 4.60
CA GLY A 432 -8.03 -3.36 4.40
C GLY A 432 -8.05 -3.90 2.98
N TYR A 433 -8.32 -5.20 2.84
CA TYR A 433 -8.29 -5.93 1.58
C TYR A 433 -9.62 -6.60 1.28
N ASN A 434 -9.95 -6.68 -0.01
CA ASN A 434 -11.14 -7.35 -0.51
C ASN A 434 -10.95 -8.87 -0.67
N ALA A 435 -11.98 -9.57 -1.18
CA ALA A 435 -11.93 -11.02 -1.35
C ALA A 435 -10.95 -11.51 -2.43
N ALA A 436 -10.64 -10.67 -3.43
CA ALA A 436 -9.59 -10.94 -4.42
C ALA A 436 -8.16 -10.69 -3.88
N GLY A 437 -8.05 -9.92 -2.79
CA GLY A 437 -6.78 -9.51 -2.20
C GLY A 437 -6.27 -8.14 -2.65
N ASP A 438 -7.08 -7.35 -3.36
CA ASP A 438 -6.75 -5.95 -3.69
C ASP A 438 -6.81 -5.07 -2.43
N VAL A 439 -6.00 -3.99 -2.42
CA VAL A 439 -6.09 -2.94 -1.39
C VAL A 439 -7.36 -2.10 -1.61
N VAL A 440 -8.21 -2.04 -0.59
CA VAL A 440 -9.41 -1.18 -0.59
C VAL A 440 -9.08 0.21 -0.05
N ARG A 441 -8.35 0.29 1.08
CA ARG A 441 -7.91 1.53 1.74
C ARG A 441 -6.97 1.27 2.92
N GLU A 442 -6.29 2.32 3.37
CA GLU A 442 -5.80 2.40 4.76
C GLU A 442 -7.00 2.40 5.74
N LEU A 443 -6.81 1.79 6.90
CA LEU A 443 -7.74 1.80 8.02
C LEU A 443 -7.15 2.66 9.15
N THR A 444 -7.86 3.74 9.46
CA THR A 444 -7.57 4.70 10.52
C THR A 444 -8.72 4.71 11.53
N SER A 445 -8.55 5.41 12.65
CA SER A 445 -9.63 5.70 13.61
C SER A 445 -10.75 6.62 13.06
N ASP A 446 -10.78 6.87 11.75
CA ASP A 446 -11.90 7.48 11.02
C ASP A 446 -12.88 6.41 10.48
N TRP A 447 -12.43 5.15 10.35
CA TRP A 447 -13.15 4.07 9.67
C TRP A 447 -13.24 2.76 10.48
N ALA A 448 -12.39 2.60 11.50
CA ALA A 448 -12.33 1.38 12.31
C ALA A 448 -11.98 1.66 13.78
N ASP A 449 -12.49 0.84 14.69
CA ASP A 449 -11.92 0.71 16.03
C ASP A 449 -10.58 -0.03 15.90
N ILE A 450 -9.50 0.55 16.42
CA ILE A 450 -8.15 -0.03 16.35
C ILE A 450 -7.52 -0.04 17.74
N GLU A 451 -7.22 -1.23 18.25
CA GLU A 451 -6.32 -1.45 19.39
C GLU A 451 -5.06 -2.16 18.90
N TRP A 452 -3.90 -1.55 19.11
CA TRP A 452 -2.59 -2.13 18.83
C TRP A 452 -2.09 -2.93 20.04
N SER A 453 -1.43 -4.06 19.78
CA SER A 453 -0.74 -4.90 20.75
C SER A 453 0.68 -5.16 20.27
N VAL A 454 1.67 -4.87 21.11
CA VAL A 454 3.10 -5.02 20.79
C VAL A 454 3.80 -5.74 21.93
N HIS A 455 4.60 -6.76 21.60
CA HIS A 455 5.42 -7.48 22.58
C HIS A 455 6.86 -7.46 22.07
N VAL A 456 7.75 -6.81 22.80
CA VAL A 456 9.17 -6.68 22.43
C VAL A 456 10.08 -7.15 23.55
N ALA A 457 11.23 -7.73 23.18
CA ALA A 457 12.27 -8.12 24.12
C ALA A 457 13.69 -7.93 23.54
N ASN A 458 14.69 -7.97 24.42
CA ASN A 458 16.10 -8.18 24.08
C ASN A 458 16.56 -9.49 24.71
N SER A 459 17.06 -10.44 23.91
CA SER A 459 17.64 -11.69 24.43
C SER A 459 19.14 -11.87 24.12
N LYS A 460 19.84 -10.82 23.66
CA LYS A 460 21.28 -10.86 23.32
C LYS A 460 22.16 -11.41 24.45
N ALA A 461 21.91 -11.00 25.69
CA ALA A 461 22.66 -11.44 26.85
C ALA A 461 22.33 -12.90 27.25
N ALA A 462 21.14 -13.38 26.88
CA ALA A 462 20.69 -14.76 27.08
C ALA A 462 21.08 -15.72 25.94
N TRP A 463 21.65 -15.23 24.84
CA TRP A 463 21.95 -16.01 23.64
C TRP A 463 23.38 -16.56 23.57
N TYR A 464 23.72 -17.18 22.43
CA TYR A 464 25.05 -17.64 22.09
C TYR A 464 25.97 -16.47 21.67
N GLN A 465 27.28 -16.66 21.83
CA GLN A 465 28.28 -15.72 21.35
C GLN A 465 28.22 -15.60 19.82
N TRP A 466 28.43 -14.41 19.29
CA TRP A 466 28.75 -14.26 17.87
C TRP A 466 30.21 -14.64 17.63
N GLN A 467 30.48 -15.48 16.63
CA GLN A 467 31.82 -15.63 16.05
C GLN A 467 31.77 -15.61 14.52
N ILE A 468 30.87 -16.39 13.93
CA ILE A 468 30.66 -16.53 12.47
C ILE A 468 29.18 -16.87 12.19
N ALA A 469 28.68 -16.56 11.00
CA ALA A 469 27.36 -17.01 10.55
C ALA A 469 27.31 -18.55 10.53
N LEU A 470 26.30 -19.18 11.14
CA LEU A 470 26.26 -20.65 11.26
C LEU A 470 25.75 -21.37 10.00
N ASP A 471 25.33 -20.66 8.96
CA ASP A 471 24.81 -21.25 7.72
C ASP A 471 25.83 -21.40 6.59
N ILE A 472 27.06 -20.90 6.76
CA ILE A 472 28.14 -21.00 5.76
C ILE A 472 29.07 -22.20 6.01
N PRO A 473 29.69 -22.80 4.97
CA PRO A 473 30.58 -23.97 5.13
C PRO A 473 31.77 -23.76 6.08
N GLU A 474 32.26 -22.53 6.22
CA GLU A 474 33.35 -22.19 7.12
C GLU A 474 33.01 -22.39 8.61
N ALA A 475 31.72 -22.38 8.97
CA ALA A 475 31.24 -22.60 10.34
C ALA A 475 31.08 -24.09 10.72
N ALA A 476 31.35 -25.03 9.81
CA ALA A 476 31.11 -26.47 10.00
C ALA A 476 31.92 -27.16 11.12
N LYS A 477 32.79 -26.42 11.83
CA LYS A 477 33.52 -26.88 13.03
C LYS A 477 33.36 -25.94 14.23
N THR A 478 32.55 -24.90 14.11
CA THR A 478 32.35 -23.90 15.16
C THR A 478 31.27 -24.37 16.14
N GLN A 479 31.54 -24.18 17.43
CA GLN A 479 30.56 -24.37 18.50
C GLN A 479 30.51 -23.06 19.29
N LEU A 480 29.46 -22.26 19.10
CA LEU A 480 29.28 -20.98 19.78
C LEU A 480 28.86 -21.25 21.22
N PRO A 481 29.61 -20.85 22.26
CA PRO A 481 29.19 -20.99 23.65
C PRO A 481 28.12 -19.94 24.00
N LEU A 482 27.38 -20.15 25.08
CA LEU A 482 26.47 -19.13 25.62
C LEU A 482 27.23 -17.87 26.07
N ARG A 483 26.74 -16.67 25.70
CA ARG A 483 27.05 -15.43 26.45
C ARG A 483 26.52 -15.59 27.88
N ASN A 484 27.20 -15.02 28.86
CA ASN A 484 26.87 -15.12 30.28
C ASN A 484 26.77 -16.57 30.80
N ALA A 485 27.58 -17.50 30.28
CA ALA A 485 27.45 -18.95 30.52
C ALA A 485 27.40 -19.37 32.01
N LYS A 486 27.91 -18.52 32.91
CA LYS A 486 27.94 -18.74 34.37
C LYS A 486 26.65 -18.32 35.10
N ALA A 487 25.68 -17.71 34.41
CA ALA A 487 24.45 -17.20 35.01
C ALA A 487 23.48 -18.34 35.38
N ALA A 488 23.14 -18.44 36.67
CA ALA A 488 22.30 -19.51 37.21
C ALA A 488 20.83 -19.47 36.75
N VAL A 489 20.31 -18.29 36.35
CA VAL A 489 18.93 -18.09 35.90
C VAL A 489 18.95 -17.39 34.54
N ARG A 490 18.84 -18.18 33.46
CA ARG A 490 18.97 -17.66 32.07
C ARG A 490 17.86 -16.68 31.67
N SER A 491 16.64 -16.84 32.19
CA SER A 491 15.53 -15.93 31.91
C SER A 491 15.75 -14.51 32.44
N ALA A 492 16.55 -14.34 33.50
CA ALA A 492 16.92 -13.02 34.04
C ALA A 492 17.93 -12.24 33.15
N LEU A 493 18.35 -12.82 32.02
CA LEU A 493 19.17 -12.19 30.99
C LEU A 493 18.36 -11.77 29.75
N VAL A 494 17.04 -11.94 29.77
CA VAL A 494 16.12 -11.47 28.73
C VAL A 494 15.37 -10.26 29.26
N ILE A 495 15.55 -9.12 28.61
CA ILE A 495 14.77 -7.90 28.91
C ILE A 495 13.46 -8.03 28.13
N ASP A 496 12.45 -8.65 28.74
CA ASP A 496 11.10 -8.76 28.17
C ASP A 496 10.20 -7.65 28.73
N ALA A 497 9.57 -6.85 27.85
CA ALA A 497 8.62 -5.80 28.23
C ALA A 497 7.16 -6.27 28.29
N GLY A 498 6.87 -7.53 27.92
CA GLY A 498 5.52 -8.09 27.85
C GLY A 498 4.66 -7.49 26.73
N VAL A 499 3.38 -7.87 26.70
CA VAL A 499 2.41 -7.34 25.72
C VAL A 499 1.88 -5.98 26.18
N GLN A 500 2.41 -4.92 25.59
CA GLN A 500 1.92 -3.55 25.74
C GLN A 500 0.79 -3.26 24.74
N ARG A 501 -0.14 -2.35 25.11
CA ARG A 501 -1.33 -2.02 24.31
C ARG A 501 -1.55 -0.51 24.22
N ILE A 502 -2.06 -0.05 23.07
CA ILE A 502 -2.42 1.34 22.84
C ILE A 502 -3.56 1.45 21.81
N ALA A 503 -4.47 2.42 21.98
CA ALA A 503 -5.65 2.60 21.13
C ALA A 503 -6.07 4.07 21.04
N GLY A 504 -6.80 4.42 19.98
CA GLY A 504 -7.26 5.79 19.73
C GLY A 504 -6.18 6.72 19.14
N ARG A 505 -6.52 8.01 19.00
CA ARG A 505 -5.69 9.04 18.34
C ARG A 505 -4.87 9.83 19.35
N ASN A 506 -3.62 10.16 19.03
CA ASN A 506 -2.72 10.94 19.89
C ASN A 506 -2.66 10.40 21.34
N ALA A 507 -2.67 9.08 21.50
CA ALA A 507 -2.71 8.44 22.80
C ALA A 507 -1.42 8.70 23.60
N ALA A 508 -1.55 8.78 24.93
CA ALA A 508 -0.41 9.01 25.81
C ALA A 508 0.65 7.89 25.66
N PRO A 509 1.96 8.21 25.66
CA PRO A 509 3.01 7.21 25.44
C PRO A 509 2.98 6.08 26.48
N VAL A 510 3.08 4.83 26.00
CA VAL A 510 3.15 3.62 26.83
C VAL A 510 4.57 3.05 26.76
N PRO A 511 5.37 3.08 27.85
CA PRO A 511 6.74 2.61 27.84
C PRO A 511 6.83 1.08 27.81
N CYS A 512 7.69 0.54 26.95
CA CYS A 512 8.06 -0.87 26.93
C CYS A 512 9.29 -1.06 27.82
N THR A 513 9.08 -1.49 29.07
CA THR A 513 10.13 -1.68 30.07
C THR A 513 10.17 -3.12 30.55
N GLY A 514 11.34 -3.76 30.45
CA GLY A 514 11.66 -5.05 31.08
C GLY A 514 12.75 -4.90 32.13
N GLU A 515 13.33 -6.01 32.59
CA GLU A 515 14.46 -6.02 33.53
C GLU A 515 15.60 -6.93 33.06
N LEU A 516 16.86 -6.52 33.26
CA LEU A 516 18.02 -7.40 33.23
C LEU A 516 18.56 -7.59 34.66
N THR A 517 18.55 -8.82 35.17
CA THR A 517 19.03 -9.17 36.53
C THR A 517 18.52 -8.25 37.65
N GLY A 518 17.30 -7.72 37.53
CA GLY A 518 16.67 -6.78 38.49
C GLY A 518 16.96 -5.30 38.24
N VAL A 519 17.63 -4.94 37.14
CA VAL A 519 17.80 -3.56 36.67
C VAL A 519 16.74 -3.27 35.59
N PRO A 520 15.86 -2.27 35.79
CA PRO A 520 14.84 -1.93 34.80
C PRO A 520 15.46 -1.24 33.57
N VAL A 521 15.03 -1.64 32.38
CA VAL A 521 15.51 -1.12 31.08
C VAL A 521 14.30 -0.84 30.18
N GLN A 522 14.13 0.42 29.77
CA GLN A 522 13.14 0.81 28.77
C GLN A 522 13.70 0.57 27.37
N ILE A 523 13.19 -0.45 26.68
CA ILE A 523 13.63 -0.88 25.33
C ILE A 523 12.77 -0.30 24.20
N GLY A 524 11.63 0.32 24.53
CA GLY A 524 10.78 0.99 23.57
C GLY A 524 9.66 1.82 24.19
N GLU A 525 8.78 2.33 23.34
CA GLU A 525 7.65 3.19 23.71
C GLU A 525 6.60 3.18 22.59
N LEU A 526 5.33 2.93 22.92
CA LEU A 526 4.22 3.00 21.98
C LEU A 526 3.58 4.38 22.03
N GLN A 527 3.30 4.96 20.87
CA GLN A 527 2.47 6.17 20.69
C GLN A 527 1.45 5.91 19.56
N THR A 528 0.42 6.75 19.43
CA THR A 528 -0.41 6.79 18.22
C THR A 528 -0.48 8.20 17.64
N ASP A 529 -0.61 8.29 16.32
CA ASP A 529 -0.76 9.57 15.62
C ASP A 529 -2.22 10.08 15.62
N ALA A 530 -2.48 11.20 14.93
CA ALA A 530 -3.81 11.79 14.80
C ALA A 530 -4.82 10.93 14.00
N SER A 531 -4.35 9.92 13.28
CA SER A 531 -5.15 8.92 12.56
C SER A 531 -5.28 7.59 13.33
N GLY A 532 -4.62 7.44 14.48
CA GLY A 532 -4.59 6.20 15.25
C GLY A 532 -3.59 5.15 14.73
N ARG A 533 -2.66 5.54 13.85
CA ARG A 533 -1.53 4.70 13.43
C ARG A 533 -0.59 4.50 14.61
N LEU A 534 -0.08 3.28 14.82
CA LEU A 534 0.96 3.03 15.82
C LEU A 534 2.26 3.70 15.39
N VAL A 535 2.91 4.38 16.31
CA VAL A 535 4.29 4.84 16.18
C VAL A 535 5.08 4.18 17.30
N PHE A 536 5.98 3.26 16.94
CA PHE A 536 6.89 2.61 17.88
C PHE A 536 8.20 3.39 17.92
N LEU A 537 8.56 3.92 19.09
CA LEU A 537 9.85 4.54 19.33
C LEU A 537 10.76 3.51 20.04
N PRO A 538 12.02 3.35 19.60
CA PRO A 538 12.97 2.45 20.23
C PRO A 538 13.51 2.99 21.57
N GLY A 539 14.40 2.21 22.19
CA GLY A 539 15.29 2.65 23.25
C GLY A 539 16.12 3.89 22.91
N ARG A 540 16.83 4.41 23.91
CA ARG A 540 17.62 5.65 23.83
C ARG A 540 19.11 5.40 23.56
N GLY A 541 19.51 4.18 23.22
CA GLY A 541 20.89 3.78 22.95
C GLY A 541 21.70 3.52 24.23
N VAL A 542 21.02 3.24 25.34
CA VAL A 542 21.64 2.94 26.63
C VAL A 542 22.21 1.53 26.63
N SER A 543 23.51 1.43 26.91
CA SER A 543 24.23 0.17 27.08
C SER A 543 25.08 0.24 28.34
N ALA A 544 25.04 -0.79 29.18
CA ALA A 544 25.74 -0.80 30.46
C ALA A 544 25.99 -2.21 30.99
N SER A 545 26.90 -2.33 31.97
CA SER A 545 27.06 -3.53 32.79
C SER A 545 26.61 -3.28 34.25
N PRO A 546 25.53 -3.91 34.71
CA PRO A 546 25.12 -3.88 36.13
C PRO A 546 26.18 -4.40 37.11
N THR A 547 27.09 -5.26 36.63
CA THR A 547 28.16 -5.87 37.42
C THR A 547 29.51 -5.15 37.31
N GLY A 548 29.61 -4.10 36.49
CA GLY A 548 30.89 -3.44 36.20
C GLY A 548 31.87 -4.31 35.42
N SER A 549 31.37 -5.24 34.59
CA SER A 549 32.21 -6.04 33.69
C SER A 549 32.87 -5.16 32.62
N PRO A 550 34.12 -5.44 32.20
CA PRO A 550 34.74 -4.73 31.09
C PRO A 550 33.98 -4.99 29.78
N ILE A 551 33.94 -4.01 28.87
CA ILE A 551 33.30 -4.16 27.56
C ILE A 551 34.05 -5.12 26.62
N PHE A 552 35.36 -5.28 26.84
CA PHE A 552 36.25 -6.13 26.03
C PHE A 552 37.36 -6.71 26.91
N ASN A 553 37.72 -7.97 26.66
CA ASN A 553 38.80 -8.68 27.36
C ASN A 553 39.94 -9.02 26.38
N PRO A 554 41.09 -8.32 26.38
CA PRO A 554 42.17 -8.59 25.44
C PRO A 554 42.86 -9.96 25.60
N ALA A 555 42.56 -10.71 26.67
CA ALA A 555 42.99 -12.10 26.83
C ALA A 555 42.05 -13.12 26.16
N ASP A 556 40.86 -12.69 25.73
CA ASP A 556 39.82 -13.49 25.10
C ASP A 556 39.44 -12.89 23.74
N GLY A 557 39.88 -13.55 22.66
CA GLY A 557 39.68 -13.07 21.29
C GLY A 557 38.21 -12.99 20.88
N ASP A 558 37.35 -13.84 21.48
CA ASP A 558 35.93 -13.92 21.14
C ASP A 558 35.11 -12.85 21.87
N SER A 559 35.68 -12.18 22.89
CA SER A 559 34.98 -11.19 23.72
C SER A 559 34.55 -9.90 23.00
N PHE A 560 35.12 -9.60 21.83
CA PHE A 560 34.98 -8.34 21.07
C PHE A 560 33.55 -7.78 20.97
N ILE A 561 32.56 -8.63 20.71
CA ILE A 561 31.12 -8.28 20.65
C ILE A 561 30.25 -9.23 21.48
N ASN A 562 30.85 -9.76 22.55
CA ASN A 562 30.28 -10.77 23.43
C ASN A 562 30.54 -10.39 24.90
N ALA A 563 30.23 -9.15 25.27
CA ALA A 563 30.54 -8.60 26.59
C ALA A 563 29.66 -9.26 27.69
N ASP A 564 30.23 -10.25 28.39
CA ASP A 564 29.58 -10.89 29.54
C ASP A 564 29.29 -9.86 30.66
N GLY A 565 28.05 -9.86 31.14
CA GLY A 565 27.53 -8.91 32.14
C GLY A 565 27.02 -7.60 31.58
N TRP A 566 26.89 -7.43 30.25
CA TRP A 566 26.32 -6.23 29.60
C TRP A 566 24.90 -6.43 29.08
N TYR A 567 24.20 -5.31 28.89
CA TYR A 567 23.00 -5.19 28.04
C TYR A 567 23.11 -3.98 27.11
N ASP A 568 22.21 -3.93 26.11
CA ASP A 568 21.82 -2.71 25.40
C ASP A 568 20.29 -2.62 25.31
N ASP A 569 19.76 -1.44 25.01
CA ASP A 569 18.32 -1.16 24.98
C ASP A 569 17.65 -1.35 23.60
N THR A 570 18.30 -2.08 22.68
CA THR A 570 17.65 -2.53 21.43
C THR A 570 16.72 -3.70 21.70
N CYS A 571 15.66 -3.87 20.91
CA CYS A 571 14.73 -5.00 20.99
C CYS A 571 14.15 -5.39 19.62
N ASP A 572 13.44 -6.51 19.58
CA ASP A 572 12.51 -6.84 18.50
C ASP A 572 11.28 -7.59 19.01
N GLY A 573 10.23 -7.69 18.18
CA GLY A 573 9.09 -8.57 18.46
C GLY A 573 7.84 -8.30 17.64
N PRO A 574 6.78 -9.11 17.81
CA PRO A 574 5.55 -9.02 17.03
C PRO A 574 4.74 -7.74 17.30
N VAL A 575 4.16 -7.22 16.23
CA VAL A 575 3.18 -6.12 16.20
C VAL A 575 1.86 -6.65 15.65
N SER A 576 0.79 -6.56 16.43
CA SER A 576 -0.54 -7.00 16.07
C SER A 576 -1.59 -5.92 16.39
N ALA A 577 -2.81 -6.08 15.87
CA ALA A 577 -3.91 -5.18 16.16
C ALA A 577 -5.25 -5.93 16.14
N THR A 578 -6.17 -5.52 17.01
CA THR A 578 -7.60 -5.83 16.89
C THR A 578 -8.25 -4.70 16.11
N VAL A 579 -8.93 -5.04 15.02
CA VAL A 579 -9.61 -4.08 14.14
C VAL A 579 -11.08 -4.43 14.00
N ARG A 580 -11.97 -3.46 14.22
CA ARG A 580 -13.41 -3.61 13.94
C ARG A 580 -13.89 -2.55 12.97
N ILE A 581 -14.66 -2.96 11.97
CA ILE A 581 -15.37 -2.07 11.04
C ILE A 581 -16.86 -2.27 11.33
N GLU A 582 -17.60 -1.18 11.58
CA GLU A 582 -19.03 -1.22 11.93
C GLU A 582 -19.35 -2.19 13.09
N GLY A 583 -18.43 -2.28 14.07
CA GLY A 583 -18.49 -3.21 15.20
C GLY A 583 -18.11 -4.67 14.90
N GLN A 584 -17.93 -5.05 13.63
CA GLN A 584 -17.51 -6.40 13.23
C GLN A 584 -15.98 -6.52 13.22
N SER A 585 -15.44 -7.46 14.01
CA SER A 585 -14.00 -7.79 13.97
C SER A 585 -13.62 -8.44 12.64
N ILE A 586 -12.55 -7.95 12.02
CA ILE A 586 -11.92 -8.57 10.83
C ILE A 586 -10.59 -9.22 11.19
N PRO A 587 -10.15 -10.29 10.48
CA PRO A 587 -8.83 -10.86 10.67
C PRO A 587 -7.74 -9.89 10.21
N VAL A 588 -6.73 -9.67 11.06
CA VAL A 588 -5.60 -8.75 10.80
C VAL A 588 -4.31 -9.55 10.72
N GLU A 589 -3.57 -9.41 9.63
CA GLU A 589 -2.23 -10.01 9.54
C GLU A 589 -1.18 -9.17 10.31
N SER A 590 -0.43 -9.85 11.20
CA SER A 590 0.61 -9.23 12.04
C SER A 590 1.87 -8.82 11.28
N ALA A 591 2.57 -7.84 11.84
CA ALA A 591 3.91 -7.40 11.46
C ALA A 591 4.91 -7.70 12.58
N TRP A 592 6.15 -7.24 12.40
CA TRP A 592 7.22 -7.27 13.39
C TRP A 592 7.85 -5.87 13.52
N VAL A 593 8.41 -5.55 14.68
CA VAL A 593 9.30 -4.40 14.86
C VAL A 593 10.71 -4.86 15.21
N VAL A 594 11.72 -4.25 14.63
CA VAL A 594 13.14 -4.44 14.96
C VAL A 594 13.75 -3.07 15.23
N THR A 595 14.47 -2.92 16.34
CA THR A 595 15.23 -1.70 16.62
C THR A 595 16.71 -1.91 16.39
N ALA A 596 17.37 -0.93 15.78
CA ALA A 596 18.75 -1.02 15.33
C ALA A 596 19.63 0.13 15.85
N PRO A 597 20.96 0.03 15.66
CA PRO A 597 21.86 1.18 15.70
C PRO A 597 21.41 2.36 14.82
N PRO A 598 21.87 3.59 15.11
CA PRO A 598 21.66 4.75 14.26
C PRO A 598 22.04 4.51 12.79
N ASN A 599 21.36 5.22 11.90
CA ASN A 599 21.79 5.36 10.52
C ASN A 599 22.64 6.64 10.41
N TYR A 600 23.96 6.53 10.48
CA TYR A 600 24.84 7.71 10.42
C TYR A 600 24.97 8.33 9.02
N ALA A 601 24.35 7.76 7.99
CA ALA A 601 24.20 8.37 6.67
C ALA A 601 22.79 8.13 6.10
N PRO A 602 21.76 8.89 6.56
CA PRO A 602 20.35 8.61 6.28
C PRO A 602 19.95 8.48 4.80
N GLN A 603 20.69 9.14 3.90
CA GLN A 603 20.43 9.13 2.45
C GLN A 603 21.29 8.11 1.68
N VAL A 604 22.22 7.41 2.34
CA VAL A 604 23.13 6.45 1.71
C VAL A 604 22.58 5.02 1.85
N LYS A 605 22.67 4.25 0.76
CA LYS A 605 22.34 2.82 0.71
C LYS A 605 23.62 2.01 0.49
N THR A 606 23.63 0.78 0.99
CA THR A 606 24.65 -0.22 0.59
C THR A 606 24.30 -0.82 -0.77
N GLN A 607 25.23 -1.49 -1.45
CA GLN A 607 24.99 -2.11 -2.75
C GLN A 607 23.90 -3.20 -2.71
N ARG A 608 23.90 -4.03 -1.66
CA ARG A 608 22.88 -5.06 -1.39
C ARG A 608 22.17 -4.75 -0.08
N THR A 609 20.91 -4.32 -0.17
CA THR A 609 20.06 -4.01 0.98
C THR A 609 19.40 -5.28 1.52
N LEU A 610 18.85 -5.21 2.73
CA LEU A 610 18.08 -6.32 3.29
C LEU A 610 16.84 -6.64 2.43
N TYR A 611 16.25 -5.62 1.79
CA TYR A 611 15.19 -5.84 0.81
C TYR A 611 15.67 -6.68 -0.40
N ASP A 612 16.82 -6.37 -1.00
CA ASP A 612 17.33 -7.14 -2.14
C ASP A 612 17.64 -8.60 -1.79
N LEU A 613 18.13 -8.83 -0.55
CA LEU A 613 18.40 -10.16 -0.02
C LEU A 613 17.11 -10.97 0.16
N LEU A 614 16.05 -10.36 0.72
CA LEU A 614 14.76 -11.03 0.90
C LEU A 614 14.02 -11.22 -0.43
N GLN A 615 14.06 -10.23 -1.32
CA GLN A 615 13.51 -10.34 -2.67
C GLN A 615 14.16 -11.51 -3.43
N ASN A 616 15.49 -11.63 -3.38
CA ASN A 616 16.19 -12.78 -3.95
C ASN A 616 15.77 -14.09 -3.28
N LEU A 617 15.71 -14.15 -1.94
CA LEU A 617 15.27 -15.35 -1.21
C LEU A 617 13.88 -15.82 -1.67
N TYR A 618 12.91 -14.91 -1.77
CA TYR A 618 11.54 -15.25 -2.15
C TYR A 618 11.38 -15.56 -3.64
N VAL A 619 12.14 -14.92 -4.53
CA VAL A 619 12.17 -15.26 -5.97
C VAL A 619 12.78 -16.65 -6.20
N GLN A 620 13.94 -16.94 -5.59
CA GLN A 620 14.57 -18.27 -5.71
C GLN A 620 13.74 -19.38 -5.03
N ALA A 621 12.92 -19.04 -4.02
CA ALA A 621 11.94 -19.95 -3.42
C ALA A 621 10.61 -20.10 -4.20
N GLY A 622 10.41 -19.35 -5.30
CA GLY A 622 9.16 -19.32 -6.05
C GLY A 622 7.97 -18.71 -5.30
N TRP A 623 8.23 -17.96 -4.21
CA TRP A 623 7.21 -17.23 -3.44
C TRP A 623 6.87 -15.86 -4.04
N LEU A 624 7.77 -15.29 -4.83
CA LEU A 624 7.54 -14.08 -5.63
C LEU A 624 7.97 -14.33 -7.09
N PRO A 625 7.28 -13.72 -8.08
CA PRO A 625 7.66 -13.87 -9.48
C PRO A 625 8.91 -13.07 -9.82
N THR A 626 9.73 -13.59 -10.74
CA THR A 626 10.76 -12.81 -11.43
C THR A 626 10.10 -11.74 -12.32
N PRO A 627 10.59 -10.49 -12.37
CA PRO A 627 10.06 -9.46 -13.27
C PRO A 627 10.09 -9.92 -14.74
N ALA A 628 8.92 -9.91 -15.39
CA ALA A 628 8.81 -10.30 -16.81
C ALA A 628 9.56 -9.34 -17.73
N THR A 629 9.56 -8.05 -17.39
CA THR A 629 10.27 -6.96 -18.06
C THR A 629 11.23 -6.32 -17.06
N ILE A 630 12.43 -5.92 -17.51
CA ILE A 630 13.41 -5.20 -16.69
C ILE A 630 13.33 -3.71 -17.00
N SER A 631 13.23 -2.86 -15.97
CA SER A 631 13.39 -1.41 -16.05
C SER A 631 14.86 -1.01 -15.95
N PHE A 632 15.33 -0.05 -16.74
CA PHE A 632 16.63 0.55 -16.45
C PHE A 632 16.57 1.38 -15.17
N ALA A 633 15.56 2.22 -15.02
CA ALA A 633 15.45 3.16 -13.90
C ALA A 633 15.19 2.49 -12.54
N ASP A 634 14.38 1.43 -12.49
CA ASP A 634 13.93 0.81 -11.23
C ASP A 634 14.67 -0.50 -10.85
N ASP A 635 15.18 -1.26 -11.83
CA ASP A 635 15.90 -2.53 -11.57
C ASP A 635 17.43 -2.42 -11.74
N VAL A 636 17.90 -1.81 -12.84
CA VAL A 636 19.34 -1.77 -13.17
C VAL A 636 20.06 -0.63 -12.45
N TYR A 637 19.58 0.60 -12.63
CA TYR A 637 20.22 1.82 -12.16
C TYR A 637 20.49 1.82 -10.64
N PRO A 638 19.59 1.34 -9.76
CA PRO A 638 19.87 1.29 -8.33
C PRO A 638 21.09 0.42 -7.99
N ILE A 639 21.32 -0.70 -8.70
CA ILE A 639 22.48 -1.58 -8.47
C ILE A 639 23.79 -0.84 -8.74
N LEU A 640 23.80 0.05 -9.75
CA LEU A 640 24.95 0.85 -10.15
C LEU A 640 25.11 2.11 -9.27
N GLN A 641 24.05 2.91 -9.12
CA GLN A 641 24.05 4.17 -8.36
C GLN A 641 24.48 3.97 -6.91
N ARG A 642 24.13 2.84 -6.28
CA ARG A 642 24.57 2.50 -4.91
C ARG A 642 26.09 2.41 -4.77
N LEU A 643 26.86 2.13 -5.84
CA LEU A 643 28.33 2.19 -5.81
C LEU A 643 28.83 3.64 -5.74
N SER A 644 28.23 4.55 -6.52
CA SER A 644 28.54 5.98 -6.48
C SER A 644 28.07 6.64 -5.18
N GLY A 645 26.89 6.27 -4.66
CA GLY A 645 26.38 6.78 -3.38
C GLY A 645 27.29 6.49 -2.18
N LEU A 646 28.13 5.46 -2.25
CA LEU A 646 29.15 5.16 -1.23
C LEU A 646 30.35 6.14 -1.23
N GLN A 647 30.47 7.03 -2.22
CA GLN A 647 31.51 8.08 -2.26
C GLN A 647 31.52 8.98 -1.02
N TRP A 648 30.35 9.16 -0.39
CA TRP A 648 30.13 10.05 0.74
C TRP A 648 30.60 9.49 2.09
N VAL A 649 30.91 8.19 2.13
CA VAL A 649 31.17 7.43 3.35
C VAL A 649 32.45 6.57 3.29
N ASN A 650 33.05 6.38 2.11
CA ASN A 650 34.31 5.66 1.95
C ASN A 650 35.18 6.20 0.79
N GLN A 651 36.44 6.54 1.11
CA GLN A 651 37.44 7.07 0.17
C GLN A 651 37.74 6.16 -1.04
N GLY A 652 37.75 4.84 -0.87
CA GLY A 652 37.99 3.90 -1.97
C GLY A 652 36.88 4.01 -3.02
N PHE A 653 35.62 3.97 -2.57
CA PHE A 653 34.46 4.18 -3.44
C PHE A 653 34.46 5.58 -4.07
N ALA A 654 34.80 6.62 -3.30
CA ALA A 654 34.92 7.99 -3.81
C ALA A 654 35.95 8.13 -4.94
N THR A 655 37.03 7.34 -4.91
CA THR A 655 38.13 7.42 -5.89
C THR A 655 37.75 6.80 -7.25
N LEU A 656 36.88 5.78 -7.30
CA LEU A 656 36.49 5.10 -8.55
C LEU A 656 35.09 5.47 -9.05
N PHE A 657 34.12 5.60 -8.13
CA PHE A 657 32.69 5.78 -8.43
C PHE A 657 32.14 7.16 -8.03
N GLY A 658 32.92 7.99 -7.35
CA GLY A 658 32.51 9.34 -6.97
C GLY A 658 32.49 10.31 -8.15
N HIS A 659 32.14 11.57 -7.88
CA HIS A 659 32.09 12.66 -8.88
C HIS A 659 33.39 12.75 -9.71
N GLN A 660 33.27 12.68 -11.04
CA GLN A 660 34.37 12.56 -12.02
C GLN A 660 35.19 11.25 -11.98
N GLY A 661 34.78 10.25 -11.20
CA GLY A 661 35.37 8.92 -11.20
C GLY A 661 35.18 8.17 -12.52
N GLN A 662 36.00 7.14 -12.78
CA GLN A 662 35.91 6.34 -14.02
C GLN A 662 34.54 5.66 -14.19
N TYR A 663 33.90 5.29 -13.08
CA TYR A 663 32.57 4.70 -13.03
C TYR A 663 31.62 5.54 -12.17
N ASP A 664 31.64 6.85 -12.40
CA ASP A 664 30.66 7.80 -11.86
C ASP A 664 29.26 7.51 -12.44
N PHE A 665 28.49 6.67 -11.76
CA PHE A 665 27.12 6.30 -12.13
C PHE A 665 26.09 7.40 -11.81
N GLU A 666 26.53 8.59 -11.35
CA GLU A 666 25.68 9.78 -11.20
C GLU A 666 25.95 10.79 -12.35
N ASN A 667 26.94 10.54 -13.21
CA ASN A 667 27.25 11.31 -14.41
C ASN A 667 26.23 11.06 -15.56
N PRO A 668 25.45 12.07 -16.00
CA PRO A 668 24.43 11.89 -17.03
C PRO A 668 24.93 11.29 -18.35
N ALA A 669 26.16 11.64 -18.78
CA ALA A 669 26.74 11.16 -20.04
C ALA A 669 27.25 9.70 -19.97
N LEU A 670 27.46 9.16 -18.76
CA LEU A 670 27.63 7.72 -18.58
C LEU A 670 26.28 7.03 -18.55
N ILE A 671 25.31 7.55 -17.79
CA ILE A 671 23.99 6.94 -17.64
C ILE A 671 23.27 6.83 -19.00
N GLU A 672 23.26 7.88 -19.82
CA GLU A 672 22.68 7.88 -21.19
C GLU A 672 23.21 6.69 -22.03
N ARG A 673 24.51 6.40 -21.93
CA ARG A 673 25.14 5.28 -22.66
C ARG A 673 24.81 3.91 -22.05
N LEU A 674 24.56 3.86 -20.75
CA LEU A 674 24.20 2.62 -20.05
C LEU A 674 22.71 2.27 -20.20
N SER A 675 21.84 3.27 -20.39
CA SER A 675 20.41 3.09 -20.63
C SER A 675 20.04 2.91 -22.10
N ALA A 676 20.78 3.53 -23.03
CA ALA A 676 20.41 3.53 -24.45
C ALA A 676 20.44 2.14 -25.11
N LEU A 677 19.39 1.89 -25.91
CA LEU A 677 19.24 0.76 -26.82
C LEU A 677 19.27 1.25 -28.29
N PRO A 678 19.72 0.42 -29.24
CA PRO A 678 19.66 0.75 -30.67
C PRO A 678 18.21 0.66 -31.19
N PRO A 679 17.92 1.23 -32.38
CA PRO A 679 16.72 0.90 -33.14
C PRO A 679 16.59 -0.61 -33.37
N ALA A 680 15.37 -1.14 -33.44
CA ALA A 680 15.12 -2.57 -33.56
C ALA A 680 15.86 -3.21 -34.76
N GLY A 681 16.69 -4.23 -34.49
CA GLY A 681 17.54 -4.89 -35.48
C GLY A 681 18.85 -4.17 -35.80
N GLY A 682 19.14 -3.03 -35.16
CA GLY A 682 20.41 -2.31 -35.26
C GLY A 682 21.52 -2.91 -34.39
N TYR A 683 22.76 -2.53 -34.69
CA TYR A 683 23.92 -2.84 -33.84
C TYR A 683 23.93 -1.94 -32.59
N ASP A 684 24.18 -2.54 -31.43
CA ASP A 684 24.29 -1.84 -30.14
C ASP A 684 25.75 -1.42 -29.86
N PRO A 685 26.09 -0.12 -29.88
CA PRO A 685 27.46 0.35 -29.61
C PRO A 685 27.81 0.35 -28.11
N ASN A 686 26.84 0.18 -27.22
CA ASN A 686 27.01 0.23 -25.76
C ASN A 686 26.98 -1.16 -25.11
N ALA A 687 26.53 -2.22 -25.81
CA ALA A 687 26.44 -3.58 -25.26
C ALA A 687 27.76 -4.09 -24.62
N GLU A 688 28.91 -3.78 -25.20
CA GLU A 688 30.21 -4.15 -24.61
C GLU A 688 30.64 -3.26 -23.44
N LEU A 689 30.17 -2.00 -23.36
CA LEU A 689 30.30 -1.19 -22.15
C LEU A 689 29.47 -1.81 -21.01
N ARG A 690 28.21 -2.16 -21.28
CA ARG A 690 27.34 -2.85 -20.32
C ARG A 690 27.98 -4.17 -19.86
N ARG A 691 28.56 -4.95 -20.78
CA ARG A 691 29.28 -6.18 -20.47
C ARG A 691 30.50 -5.95 -19.57
N GLN A 692 31.30 -4.91 -19.82
CA GLN A 692 32.46 -4.59 -18.97
C GLN A 692 32.05 -4.17 -17.55
N VAL A 693 30.95 -3.41 -17.40
CA VAL A 693 30.37 -3.08 -16.09
C VAL A 693 29.88 -4.36 -15.39
N PHE A 694 29.10 -5.21 -16.06
CA PHE A 694 28.61 -6.47 -15.48
C PHE A 694 29.77 -7.41 -15.06
N ASN A 695 30.75 -7.62 -15.94
CA ASN A 695 31.93 -8.46 -15.68
C ASN A 695 32.85 -7.91 -14.56
N SER A 696 32.64 -6.67 -14.10
CA SER A 696 33.39 -6.09 -12.97
C SER A 696 32.78 -6.48 -11.61
N PHE A 697 31.54 -6.97 -11.58
CA PHE A 697 30.92 -7.52 -10.37
C PHE A 697 31.38 -8.95 -10.07
N ARG A 698 31.44 -9.28 -8.79
CA ARG A 698 31.57 -10.64 -8.29
C ARG A 698 30.28 -11.43 -8.58
N PRO A 699 30.34 -12.59 -9.24
CA PRO A 699 29.15 -13.40 -9.50
C PRO A 699 28.53 -13.89 -8.18
N PRO A 700 27.23 -14.26 -8.15
CA PRO A 700 26.53 -14.69 -6.93
C PRO A 700 27.23 -15.84 -6.19
N GLU A 701 27.68 -16.83 -6.95
CA GLU A 701 28.49 -17.97 -6.50
C GLU A 701 29.95 -17.81 -6.98
N PRO A 702 30.81 -17.09 -6.24
CA PRO A 702 32.22 -16.95 -6.58
C PRO A 702 33.02 -18.23 -6.37
N THR A 703 34.14 -18.37 -7.09
CA THR A 703 35.07 -19.51 -6.96
C THR A 703 36.19 -19.29 -5.95
N ASP A 704 36.46 -18.04 -5.57
CA ASP A 704 37.62 -17.64 -4.77
C ASP A 704 37.39 -16.31 -4.02
N GLY A 705 38.31 -16.00 -3.11
CA GLY A 705 38.28 -14.82 -2.24
C GLY A 705 38.90 -13.55 -2.84
N ASN A 706 39.09 -13.43 -4.16
CA ASN A 706 39.73 -12.27 -4.79
C ASN A 706 39.03 -10.96 -4.41
N GLN A 707 39.77 -10.00 -3.84
CA GLN A 707 39.23 -8.74 -3.33
C GLN A 707 38.88 -7.71 -4.43
N LEU A 708 39.38 -7.89 -5.66
CA LEU A 708 39.26 -6.89 -6.74
C LEU A 708 37.84 -6.69 -7.31
N PRO A 709 37.01 -7.73 -7.57
CA PRO A 709 35.66 -7.57 -8.14
C PRO A 709 34.66 -6.90 -7.18
N TRP A 710 33.73 -6.14 -7.75
CA TRP A 710 32.75 -5.34 -7.02
C TRP A 710 31.63 -6.17 -6.39
N PRO A 711 31.01 -5.71 -5.29
CA PRO A 711 31.38 -4.52 -4.52
C PRO A 711 32.59 -4.80 -3.61
N TRP A 712 33.33 -3.75 -3.26
CA TRP A 712 34.47 -3.84 -2.31
C TRP A 712 34.02 -3.89 -0.84
N LEU A 713 33.08 -4.79 -0.55
CA LEU A 713 32.60 -5.06 0.80
C LEU A 713 33.16 -6.41 1.29
N TYR A 714 33.48 -6.52 2.58
CA TYR A 714 33.79 -7.81 3.20
C TYR A 714 32.59 -8.76 3.13
N GLY A 715 32.85 -10.06 3.20
CA GLY A 715 31.83 -11.11 3.27
C GLY A 715 31.88 -11.87 4.60
N ASP A 716 30.88 -12.73 4.82
CA ASP A 716 30.64 -13.46 6.08
C ASP A 716 31.84 -14.29 6.58
N ALA A 717 32.71 -14.72 5.67
CA ALA A 717 33.86 -15.57 5.95
C ALA A 717 35.20 -14.82 5.87
N MET A 718 35.18 -13.48 5.96
CA MET A 718 36.39 -12.68 5.86
C MET A 718 37.43 -13.06 6.93
N THR A 719 38.69 -13.15 6.52
CA THR A 719 39.85 -13.18 7.41
C THR A 719 40.83 -12.05 7.07
N VAL A 720 41.73 -11.75 8.01
CA VAL A 720 42.85 -10.80 7.83
C VAL A 720 44.15 -11.46 8.30
N PRO A 721 45.13 -11.73 7.42
CA PRO A 721 45.12 -11.47 5.98
C PRO A 721 44.02 -12.21 5.20
N ALA A 722 43.73 -11.74 3.98
CA ALA A 722 42.64 -12.25 3.16
C ALA A 722 42.73 -13.75 2.88
N GLY A 723 41.63 -14.46 3.11
CA GLY A 723 41.51 -15.90 2.92
C GLY A 723 41.11 -16.30 1.49
N GLN A 724 41.25 -17.59 1.19
CA GLN A 724 40.81 -18.19 -0.07
C GLN A 724 39.31 -18.57 -0.09
N SER A 725 38.53 -18.17 0.94
CA SER A 725 37.09 -18.44 0.95
C SER A 725 36.39 -17.59 -0.12
N PRO A 726 35.48 -18.17 -0.92
CA PRO A 726 34.62 -17.39 -1.81
C PRO A 726 33.77 -16.32 -1.09
N ARG A 727 33.53 -16.51 0.23
CA ARG A 727 32.79 -15.59 1.11
C ARG A 727 33.70 -14.59 1.85
N GLN A 728 34.96 -14.41 1.41
CA GLN A 728 35.86 -13.37 1.93
C GLN A 728 35.33 -11.94 1.66
N ASN A 729 34.59 -11.76 0.55
CA ASN A 729 34.02 -10.49 0.11
C ASN A 729 32.58 -10.72 -0.36
N ALA A 730 31.73 -9.69 -0.34
CA ALA A 730 30.32 -9.81 -0.75
C ALA A 730 30.15 -10.00 -2.28
N SER A 731 29.08 -10.68 -2.68
CA SER A 731 28.63 -10.86 -4.07
C SER A 731 27.28 -10.20 -4.33
N ILE A 732 26.96 -9.92 -5.60
CA ILE A 732 25.59 -9.54 -5.98
C ILE A 732 24.64 -10.72 -5.79
N SER A 733 23.34 -10.48 -5.61
CA SER A 733 22.37 -11.58 -5.53
C SER A 733 22.16 -12.24 -6.90
N GLN A 734 21.59 -13.46 -6.93
CA GLN A 734 21.26 -14.11 -8.20
C GLN A 734 20.28 -13.24 -9.00
N THR A 735 19.24 -12.70 -8.36
CA THR A 735 18.29 -11.78 -8.99
C THR A 735 18.96 -10.52 -9.55
N GLN A 736 19.94 -9.94 -8.85
CA GLN A 736 20.74 -8.81 -9.37
C GLN A 736 21.59 -9.23 -10.59
N SER A 737 22.17 -10.44 -10.57
CA SER A 737 22.92 -10.98 -11.70
C SER A 737 22.03 -11.25 -12.91
N ASP A 738 20.80 -11.73 -12.71
CA ASP A 738 19.83 -11.99 -13.78
C ASP A 738 19.38 -10.68 -14.45
N VAL A 739 19.09 -9.64 -13.64
CA VAL A 739 18.78 -8.27 -14.09
C VAL A 739 19.92 -7.71 -14.94
N LEU A 740 21.16 -7.75 -14.44
CA LEU A 740 22.33 -7.24 -15.17
C LEU A 740 22.63 -8.07 -16.43
N ALA A 741 22.40 -9.38 -16.42
CA ALA A 741 22.60 -10.23 -17.59
C ALA A 741 21.59 -9.90 -18.72
N ARG A 742 20.32 -9.63 -18.39
CA ARG A 742 19.29 -9.17 -19.36
C ARG A 742 19.60 -7.77 -19.89
N TRP A 743 20.02 -6.87 -19.01
CA TRP A 743 20.50 -5.53 -19.36
C TRP A 743 21.68 -5.56 -20.36
N VAL A 744 22.70 -6.40 -20.14
CA VAL A 744 23.79 -6.61 -21.11
C VAL A 744 23.24 -7.09 -22.46
N GLN A 745 22.32 -8.05 -22.46
CA GLN A 745 21.68 -8.60 -23.67
C GLN A 745 20.79 -7.59 -24.43
N GLY A 746 20.41 -6.47 -23.80
CA GLY A 746 19.47 -5.50 -24.37
C GLY A 746 17.99 -5.84 -24.12
N ASP A 747 17.70 -6.82 -23.26
CA ASP A 747 16.35 -7.22 -22.86
C ASP A 747 15.89 -6.44 -21.61
N PHE A 748 15.71 -5.13 -21.81
CA PHE A 748 15.24 -4.18 -20.80
C PHE A 748 14.53 -2.99 -21.47
N VAL A 749 13.85 -2.15 -20.68
CA VAL A 749 13.24 -0.91 -21.15
C VAL A 749 14.19 0.26 -20.87
N SER A 750 14.52 1.03 -21.92
CA SER A 750 15.27 2.29 -21.80
C SER A 750 14.37 3.42 -21.26
N ASP A 751 13.94 3.29 -20.01
CA ASP A 751 13.02 4.19 -19.29
C ASP A 751 13.73 5.21 -18.38
N TRP A 752 15.01 5.48 -18.63
CA TRP A 752 15.76 6.50 -17.90
C TRP A 752 15.25 7.91 -18.21
N ASP A 753 14.77 8.60 -17.17
CA ASP A 753 14.49 10.03 -17.18
C ASP A 753 14.98 10.63 -15.85
N ALA A 754 15.98 11.53 -15.93
CA ALA A 754 16.53 12.21 -14.76
C ALA A 754 15.57 13.26 -14.16
N ALA A 755 14.48 13.61 -14.85
CA ALA A 755 13.40 14.45 -14.35
C ALA A 755 12.18 13.65 -13.86
N ARG A 756 12.23 12.31 -13.87
CA ARG A 756 11.15 11.43 -13.41
C ARG A 756 10.77 11.76 -11.96
N PRO A 757 9.52 12.16 -11.67
CA PRO A 757 9.10 12.43 -10.31
C PRO A 757 9.08 11.13 -9.49
N LEU A 758 9.83 11.11 -8.39
CA LEU A 758 9.77 10.05 -7.39
C LEU A 758 8.81 10.45 -6.26
N PRO A 759 8.01 9.51 -5.71
CA PRO A 759 7.15 9.78 -4.56
C PRO A 759 7.93 10.36 -3.38
N ALA A 760 7.58 11.57 -2.94
CA ALA A 760 8.22 12.23 -1.80
C ALA A 760 7.66 11.75 -0.46
N SER A 761 6.41 11.29 -0.47
CA SER A 761 5.66 10.73 0.64
C SER A 761 4.90 9.47 0.19
N ILE A 762 4.40 8.69 1.15
CA ILE A 762 3.56 7.52 0.85
C ILE A 762 2.19 7.91 0.29
N ASP A 763 1.74 9.14 0.52
CA ASP A 763 0.46 9.64 0.02
C ASP A 763 0.54 10.01 -1.48
N ASP A 764 1.76 10.19 -2.03
CA ASP A 764 2.02 10.32 -3.48
C ASP A 764 2.00 8.96 -4.22
N VAL A 765 2.02 7.85 -3.48
CA VAL A 765 2.07 6.47 -4.03
C VAL A 765 0.65 5.96 -4.30
N PRO A 766 0.38 5.29 -5.45
CA PRO A 766 -0.92 4.67 -5.70
C PRO A 766 -1.34 3.71 -4.58
N LEU A 767 -2.60 3.81 -4.14
CA LEU A 767 -3.12 3.07 -2.98
C LEU A 767 -2.90 1.54 -3.02
N ALA A 768 -2.88 0.94 -4.21
CA ALA A 768 -2.62 -0.49 -4.39
C ALA A 768 -1.15 -0.88 -4.12
N GLU A 769 -0.22 0.06 -4.32
CA GLU A 769 1.23 -0.14 -4.19
C GLU A 769 1.73 0.24 -2.79
N GLN A 770 1.06 1.18 -2.10
CA GLN A 770 1.44 1.69 -0.78
C GLN A 770 1.90 0.61 0.23
N PRO A 771 1.21 -0.54 0.41
CA PRO A 771 1.65 -1.55 1.38
C PRO A 771 3.01 -2.16 1.02
N ALA A 772 3.25 -2.45 -0.27
CA ALA A 772 4.53 -2.97 -0.75
C ALA A 772 5.62 -1.90 -0.73
N THR A 773 5.28 -0.63 -0.98
CA THR A 773 6.22 0.49 -0.84
C THR A 773 6.67 0.67 0.61
N LEU A 774 5.77 0.53 1.59
CA LEU A 774 6.12 0.55 3.02
C LEU A 774 7.02 -0.62 3.41
N ASP A 775 6.66 -1.84 3.01
CA ASP A 775 7.46 -3.05 3.26
C ASP A 775 8.87 -2.92 2.66
N ARG A 776 8.98 -2.37 1.44
CA ARG A 776 10.27 -2.09 0.81
C ARG A 776 11.02 -0.96 1.49
N ALA A 777 10.40 0.18 1.76
CA ALA A 777 11.05 1.37 2.30
C ALA A 777 11.71 1.12 3.67
N ALA A 778 11.09 0.32 4.54
CA ALA A 778 11.67 -0.07 5.82
C ALA A 778 12.97 -0.89 5.66
N LEU A 779 13.10 -1.67 4.59
CA LEU A 779 14.19 -2.65 4.39
C LEU A 779 15.23 -2.23 3.34
N GLU A 780 14.89 -1.31 2.43
CA GLU A 780 15.77 -0.63 1.46
C GLU A 780 16.87 0.19 2.19
N PHE A 781 16.63 0.57 3.45
CA PHE A 781 17.62 1.22 4.31
C PHE A 781 18.23 0.29 5.36
N CYS A 782 18.00 -1.02 5.31
CA CYS A 782 18.76 -2.02 6.08
C CYS A 782 19.85 -2.67 5.24
N LEU A 783 20.91 -3.14 5.88
CA LEU A 783 22.03 -3.79 5.21
C LEU A 783 21.75 -5.26 4.90
N ALA A 784 22.31 -5.75 3.80
CA ALA A 784 22.70 -7.13 3.65
C ALA A 784 24.21 -7.21 3.43
N ASP A 785 24.85 -8.17 4.12
CA ASP A 785 26.25 -8.58 3.96
C ASP A 785 27.34 -7.53 4.34
N ALA A 786 28.50 -7.93 4.88
CA ALA A 786 28.74 -9.21 5.54
C ALA A 786 27.77 -9.40 6.72
N PHE A 787 27.32 -10.63 6.95
CA PHE A 787 26.72 -11.02 8.22
C PHE A 787 27.82 -11.43 9.19
N HIS A 788 28.49 -10.41 9.76
CA HIS A 788 29.64 -10.56 10.67
C HIS A 788 29.63 -9.59 11.88
N PRO A 789 28.50 -9.33 12.58
CA PRO A 789 27.15 -9.85 12.37
C PRO A 789 26.31 -9.02 11.39
N GLY A 790 26.64 -7.75 11.17
CA GLY A 790 25.79 -6.75 10.47
C GLY A 790 25.33 -5.65 11.44
N CYS A 791 24.67 -4.58 10.96
CA CYS A 791 24.18 -3.51 11.85
C CYS A 791 22.77 -3.75 12.39
N GLU A 792 21.76 -3.90 11.51
CA GLU A 792 20.36 -4.03 11.95
C GLU A 792 19.98 -5.47 12.31
N MET A 793 20.34 -6.42 11.44
CA MET A 793 19.97 -7.84 11.49
C MET A 793 21.09 -8.68 10.86
N THR A 794 20.99 -10.01 10.99
CA THR A 794 22.02 -10.95 10.52
C THR A 794 21.47 -12.18 9.79
N TRP A 795 22.32 -13.18 9.54
CA TRP A 795 22.09 -14.33 8.66
C TRP A 795 20.78 -15.13 8.85
N PRO A 796 20.10 -15.24 10.01
CA PRO A 796 18.78 -15.87 10.08
C PRO A 796 17.78 -15.28 9.10
N MET A 797 17.92 -13.99 8.75
CA MET A 797 17.02 -13.32 7.80
C MET A 797 17.08 -13.93 6.39
N ARG A 798 18.16 -14.61 5.97
CA ARG A 798 18.22 -15.32 4.68
C ARG A 798 17.66 -16.76 4.70
N HIS A 799 17.02 -17.19 5.79
CA HIS A 799 16.39 -18.51 5.89
C HIS A 799 14.88 -18.43 5.67
N LEU A 800 14.39 -19.14 4.65
CA LEU A 800 12.97 -19.18 4.29
C LEU A 800 12.06 -19.69 5.44
N THR A 801 12.62 -20.53 6.31
CA THR A 801 11.99 -21.11 7.50
C THR A 801 11.55 -20.05 8.52
N LEU A 802 12.22 -18.89 8.55
CA LEU A 802 11.93 -17.77 9.45
C LEU A 802 10.64 -17.02 9.05
N TYR A 803 10.08 -17.30 7.87
CA TYR A 803 8.90 -16.62 7.31
C TYR A 803 7.69 -17.56 7.14
N ARG A 804 6.48 -16.99 7.17
CA ARG A 804 5.22 -17.68 6.85
C ARG A 804 4.71 -17.37 5.43
N SER A 805 5.11 -16.21 4.91
CA SER A 805 4.86 -15.66 3.57
C SER A 805 5.88 -14.52 3.35
N PRO A 806 6.05 -13.95 2.14
CA PRO A 806 7.02 -12.89 1.88
C PRO A 806 6.94 -11.74 2.91
N PHE A 807 8.09 -11.36 3.46
CA PHE A 807 8.29 -10.33 4.50
C PHE A 807 7.57 -10.59 5.85
N ARG A 808 6.76 -11.65 5.98
CA ARG A 808 6.00 -11.97 7.20
C ARG A 808 6.75 -12.97 8.07
N ILE A 809 7.33 -12.49 9.17
CA ILE A 809 8.02 -13.34 10.16
C ILE A 809 7.07 -14.38 10.75
N ARG A 810 7.58 -15.61 10.91
CA ARG A 810 6.87 -16.77 11.44
C ARG A 810 6.87 -16.73 12.96
N GLN A 811 5.85 -16.11 13.54
CA GLN A 811 5.68 -16.01 14.99
C GLN A 811 5.52 -17.39 15.65
N ARG A 812 6.16 -17.58 16.80
CA ARG A 812 6.04 -18.76 17.67
C ARG A 812 4.63 -18.76 18.31
N PRO A 813 3.88 -19.88 18.26
CA PRO A 813 2.54 -19.92 18.83
C PRO A 813 2.52 -19.63 20.34
N GLU A 814 1.45 -18.98 20.81
CA GLU A 814 1.27 -18.64 22.22
C GLU A 814 1.34 -19.89 23.11
N GLY A 815 2.01 -19.77 24.26
CA GLY A 815 2.24 -20.90 25.19
C GLY A 815 3.33 -21.89 24.76
N VAL A 816 3.87 -21.81 23.54
CA VAL A 816 4.98 -22.68 23.09
C VAL A 816 6.33 -22.04 23.47
N ALA A 817 6.96 -22.56 24.51
CA ALA A 817 8.31 -22.15 24.92
C ALA A 817 9.37 -22.50 23.84
N GLU A 818 10.48 -21.75 23.82
CA GLU A 818 11.66 -22.14 23.02
C GLU A 818 12.38 -23.33 23.69
N PRO A 819 12.78 -24.37 22.93
CA PRO A 819 13.62 -25.44 23.45
C PRO A 819 15.05 -24.95 23.77
N SER A 820 15.67 -25.51 24.80
CA SER A 820 17.10 -25.28 25.06
C SER A 820 17.96 -25.99 24.03
N TYR A 821 18.86 -25.24 23.37
CA TYR A 821 19.85 -25.79 22.42
C TYR A 821 21.14 -26.29 23.09
N GLY A 822 21.25 -26.16 24.42
CA GLY A 822 22.41 -26.64 25.20
C GLY A 822 23.45 -25.56 25.53
N PRO A 823 24.62 -25.94 26.07
CA PRO A 823 25.67 -24.99 26.48
C PRO A 823 26.42 -24.36 25.31
N THR A 824 26.35 -24.99 24.13
CA THR A 824 26.91 -24.52 22.86
C THR A 824 25.88 -24.70 21.74
N LEU A 825 25.96 -23.88 20.70
CA LEU A 825 25.19 -24.01 19.46
C LEU A 825 26.14 -24.27 18.29
N ASP A 826 25.84 -25.29 17.47
CA ASP A 826 26.57 -25.61 16.25
C ASP A 826 25.70 -25.47 14.99
N GLN A 827 26.33 -25.52 13.82
CA GLN A 827 25.67 -25.44 12.51
C GLN A 827 24.56 -26.50 12.35
N ALA A 828 24.81 -27.74 12.79
CA ALA A 828 23.85 -28.84 12.63
C ALA A 828 22.58 -28.62 13.46
N THR A 829 22.72 -28.12 14.69
CA THR A 829 21.61 -27.79 15.58
C THR A 829 20.86 -26.55 15.08
N ALA A 830 21.59 -25.51 14.67
CA ALA A 830 21.03 -24.25 14.20
C ALA A 830 20.16 -24.41 12.94
N LEU A 831 20.62 -25.22 11.98
CA LEU A 831 19.92 -25.50 10.72
C LEU A 831 18.90 -26.65 10.81
N SER A 832 18.73 -27.28 11.99
CA SER A 832 17.78 -28.39 12.16
C SER A 832 16.32 -27.92 12.17
N ALA A 833 15.40 -28.83 11.85
CA ALA A 833 13.95 -28.58 11.92
C ALA A 833 13.41 -28.27 13.33
N HIS A 834 14.24 -28.40 14.37
CA HIS A 834 13.94 -28.01 15.75
C HIS A 834 14.75 -26.78 16.20
N GLY A 835 15.65 -26.28 15.35
CA GLY A 835 16.53 -25.14 15.59
C GLY A 835 15.81 -23.79 15.66
N PRO A 836 16.55 -22.73 16.02
CA PRO A 836 16.00 -21.38 16.28
C PRO A 836 15.46 -20.65 15.04
N LEU A 837 15.59 -21.23 13.84
CA LEU A 837 15.20 -20.61 12.58
C LEU A 837 13.73 -20.86 12.18
N HIS A 838 13.01 -21.73 12.91
CA HIS A 838 11.69 -22.23 12.49
C HIS A 838 10.47 -21.56 13.14
N ALA A 839 10.65 -20.74 14.18
CA ALA A 839 9.59 -19.94 14.79
C ALA A 839 10.20 -18.89 15.73
N GLN A 840 9.74 -17.64 15.65
CA GLN A 840 10.33 -16.49 16.37
C GLN A 840 9.37 -15.94 17.43
N GLY A 841 9.86 -15.71 18.65
CA GLY A 841 9.24 -14.92 19.71
C GLY A 841 9.89 -13.53 19.84
N PRO A 842 9.42 -12.68 20.77
CA PRO A 842 10.04 -11.38 21.04
C PRO A 842 11.53 -11.52 21.36
N GLY A 843 12.37 -10.68 20.76
CA GLY A 843 13.81 -10.71 20.97
C GLY A 843 14.56 -11.83 20.23
N ASP A 844 13.92 -12.60 19.35
CA ASP A 844 14.57 -13.72 18.65
C ASP A 844 15.34 -13.31 17.37
N ILE A 845 15.14 -12.08 16.89
CA ILE A 845 15.85 -11.52 15.72
C ILE A 845 17.11 -10.75 16.17
N ASN A 846 17.05 -9.96 17.24
CA ASN A 846 18.14 -9.09 17.69
C ASN A 846 19.24 -9.83 18.47
N ARG A 847 18.92 -11.02 19.01
CA ARG A 847 19.78 -11.80 19.91
C ARG A 847 21.14 -12.19 19.34
N TRP A 848 21.20 -12.34 18.03
CA TRP A 848 22.40 -12.71 17.27
C TRP A 848 23.40 -11.56 17.10
N MET A 849 22.97 -10.30 17.29
CA MET A 849 23.79 -9.11 17.02
C MET A 849 24.83 -8.89 18.13
N GLY A 850 25.78 -7.99 17.87
CA GLY A 850 26.81 -7.60 18.85
C GLY A 850 26.24 -7.07 20.16
N LEU A 851 26.92 -7.38 21.26
CA LEU A 851 26.56 -7.01 22.63
C LEU A 851 27.76 -6.33 23.34
N PRO A 852 27.66 -5.04 23.71
CA PRO A 852 26.66 -4.06 23.25
C PRO A 852 26.91 -3.65 21.79
N TRP A 853 25.87 -3.18 21.08
CA TRP A 853 25.98 -2.80 19.66
C TRP A 853 27.01 -1.69 19.36
N GLN A 854 27.35 -0.84 20.34
CA GLN A 854 28.39 0.18 20.21
C GLN A 854 29.79 -0.40 20.06
N ALA A 855 30.08 -1.57 20.65
CA ALA A 855 31.39 -2.22 20.55
C ALA A 855 31.70 -2.65 19.11
N ASP A 856 30.67 -3.16 18.43
CA ASP A 856 30.65 -3.49 17.00
C ASP A 856 30.85 -2.22 16.14
N THR A 857 30.05 -1.19 16.42
CA THR A 857 30.08 0.11 15.72
C THR A 857 31.43 0.81 15.79
N ALA A 858 32.17 0.70 16.90
CA ALA A 858 33.51 1.26 17.04
C ALA A 858 34.56 0.64 16.08
N TYR A 859 34.28 -0.55 15.54
CA TYR A 859 35.19 -1.34 14.70
C TYR A 859 34.58 -1.82 13.37
N CYS A 860 33.37 -1.38 13.00
CA CYS A 860 32.89 -1.45 11.62
C CYS A 860 33.69 -0.48 10.72
N ARG A 861 34.89 -0.91 10.30
CA ARG A 861 35.89 -0.11 9.57
C ARG A 861 36.23 -0.72 8.20
N ALA A 862 37.10 -0.04 7.46
CA ALA A 862 37.66 -0.49 6.19
C ALA A 862 39.19 -0.62 6.21
N GLY A 863 39.73 -1.36 5.25
CA GLY A 863 41.19 -1.43 5.03
C GLY A 863 41.93 -2.16 6.15
N TYR A 864 41.32 -3.19 6.76
CA TYR A 864 41.98 -3.99 7.80
C TYR A 864 43.27 -4.67 7.29
N ASP A 865 43.30 -5.11 6.04
CA ASP A 865 44.52 -5.50 5.35
C ASP A 865 45.16 -4.26 4.68
N THR A 866 45.71 -3.38 5.52
CA THR A 866 46.37 -2.13 5.11
C THR A 866 47.56 -2.31 4.15
N ALA A 867 48.03 -3.55 3.91
CA ALA A 867 49.04 -3.86 2.91
C ALA A 867 48.45 -4.14 1.51
N TYR A 868 47.17 -4.52 1.44
CA TYR A 868 46.38 -4.57 0.21
C TYR A 868 45.89 -3.16 -0.17
N ASP A 869 45.05 -2.56 0.67
CA ASP A 869 44.52 -1.20 0.49
C ASP A 869 44.07 -0.62 1.86
N PRO A 870 44.33 0.66 2.16
CA PRO A 870 44.01 1.27 3.45
C PRO A 870 42.57 1.80 3.59
N PHE A 871 41.79 1.78 2.50
CA PHE A 871 40.42 2.29 2.43
C PHE A 871 39.37 1.22 2.04
N ALA A 872 39.80 0.10 1.46
CA ALA A 872 38.96 -1.01 0.99
C ALA A 872 39.61 -2.40 1.26
N PRO A 873 38.84 -3.50 1.27
CA PRO A 873 37.38 -3.56 1.38
C PRO A 873 36.87 -2.96 2.71
N THR A 874 35.56 -2.85 2.86
CA THR A 874 34.90 -2.29 4.05
C THR A 874 33.73 -3.16 4.52
N PHE A 875 33.33 -3.02 5.78
CA PHE A 875 32.10 -3.64 6.29
C PHE A 875 30.86 -2.86 5.81
N TRP A 876 30.38 -1.87 6.57
CA TRP A 876 29.05 -1.29 6.37
C TRP A 876 29.06 0.26 6.29
N PRO A 877 29.80 0.85 5.33
CA PRO A 877 30.01 2.30 5.22
C PRO A 877 28.72 3.11 5.14
N ALA A 878 27.64 2.54 4.58
CA ALA A 878 26.34 3.19 4.49
C ALA A 878 25.68 3.43 5.87
N ARG A 879 25.97 2.62 6.90
CA ARG A 879 25.43 2.81 8.25
C ARG A 879 26.46 3.30 9.25
N VAL A 880 27.70 2.86 9.12
CA VAL A 880 28.86 3.30 9.92
C VAL A 880 29.90 3.84 8.93
N PRO A 881 29.89 5.14 8.62
CA PRO A 881 30.85 5.76 7.70
C PRO A 881 32.29 5.49 8.12
N ASN A 882 33.19 5.41 7.14
CA ASN A 882 34.62 5.25 7.40
C ASN A 882 35.36 6.56 7.16
N HIS A 883 35.05 7.23 6.05
CA HIS A 883 35.78 8.37 5.52
C HIS A 883 34.79 9.43 5.03
N VAL A 884 34.80 10.63 5.63
CA VAL A 884 33.74 11.65 5.42
C VAL A 884 34.30 13.02 5.03
N LEU A 885 33.52 13.78 4.26
CA LEU A 885 33.75 15.20 4.00
C LEU A 885 33.32 16.01 5.24
N THR A 886 34.21 16.86 5.77
CA THR A 886 33.92 17.65 6.97
C THR A 886 33.19 18.95 6.63
N ALA A 887 32.57 19.58 7.62
CA ALA A 887 31.98 20.91 7.47
C ALA A 887 33.02 22.01 7.18
N GLU A 888 34.30 21.78 7.51
CA GLU A 888 35.41 22.70 7.25
C GLU A 888 35.86 22.64 5.79
N ASP A 889 36.14 21.43 5.28
CA ASP A 889 36.48 21.23 3.86
C ASP A 889 35.31 21.69 2.97
N TYR A 890 34.08 21.31 3.30
CA TYR A 890 32.88 21.78 2.58
C TYR A 890 32.81 23.32 2.48
N ALA A 891 33.14 24.04 3.56
CA ALA A 891 33.15 25.50 3.54
C ALA A 891 34.23 26.09 2.62
N ILE A 892 35.37 25.40 2.46
CA ILE A 892 36.40 25.76 1.46
C ILE A 892 35.89 25.48 0.04
N VAL A 893 35.21 24.35 -0.18
CA VAL A 893 34.69 23.96 -1.51
C VAL A 893 33.64 24.94 -2.03
N VAL A 894 32.69 25.38 -1.18
CA VAL A 894 31.58 26.26 -1.61
C VAL A 894 31.92 27.77 -1.62
N ASP A 895 33.07 28.20 -1.10
CA ASP A 895 33.50 29.61 -1.17
C ASP A 895 34.17 29.92 -2.53
N PRO A 896 33.54 30.70 -3.43
CA PRO A 896 34.09 31.01 -4.75
C PRO A 896 35.30 31.95 -4.69
N LYS A 897 35.70 32.44 -3.51
CA LYS A 897 36.93 33.23 -3.31
C LYS A 897 38.17 32.34 -3.13
N GLN A 898 38.00 31.05 -2.85
CA GLN A 898 39.11 30.12 -2.68
C GLN A 898 39.71 29.75 -4.05
N PRO A 899 41.05 29.61 -4.15
CA PRO A 899 41.68 29.15 -5.38
C PRO A 899 41.14 27.77 -5.80
N MET A 900 40.85 27.56 -7.08
CA MET A 900 40.22 26.31 -7.56
C MET A 900 40.98 25.05 -7.12
N ALA A 901 42.32 25.07 -7.15
CA ALA A 901 43.13 23.95 -6.66
C ALA A 901 42.86 23.59 -5.19
N ARG A 902 42.68 24.61 -4.32
CA ARG A 902 42.34 24.43 -2.90
C ARG A 902 40.91 23.89 -2.72
N ARG A 903 39.97 24.33 -3.57
CA ARG A 903 38.59 23.82 -3.60
C ARG A 903 38.57 22.33 -3.99
N VAL A 904 39.33 21.94 -5.01
CA VAL A 904 39.47 20.54 -5.44
C VAL A 904 40.18 19.70 -4.38
N GLU A 905 41.24 20.20 -3.75
CA GLU A 905 41.94 19.53 -2.64
C GLU A 905 41.02 19.28 -1.45
N ALA A 906 40.27 20.29 -1.00
CA ALA A 906 39.26 20.14 0.07
C ALA A 906 38.13 19.18 -0.33
N PHE A 907 37.67 19.19 -1.60
CA PHE A 907 36.67 18.22 -2.06
C PHE A 907 37.21 16.79 -2.17
N ALA A 908 38.51 16.59 -2.35
CA ALA A 908 39.16 15.28 -2.33
C ALA A 908 39.49 14.80 -0.89
N ASN A 909 39.64 15.70 0.07
CA ASN A 909 40.00 15.40 1.45
C ASN A 909 38.87 14.63 2.17
N ARG A 910 39.21 13.51 2.84
CA ARG A 910 38.28 12.77 3.69
C ARG A 910 38.94 12.49 5.04
N THR A 911 38.22 12.80 6.11
CA THR A 911 38.65 12.53 7.49
C THR A 911 38.07 11.19 7.96
N SER A 912 38.84 10.42 8.74
CA SER A 912 38.33 9.18 9.34
C SER A 912 37.17 9.50 10.29
N TRP A 913 36.04 8.83 10.09
CA TRP A 913 34.84 9.01 10.91
C TRP A 913 35.07 8.57 12.37
N ASN A 914 35.92 7.56 12.58
CA ASN A 914 36.32 7.04 13.89
C ASN A 914 37.33 7.93 14.64
N LYS A 915 37.78 9.06 14.07
CA LYS A 915 38.74 9.99 14.70
C LYS A 915 38.41 10.45 16.13
N PRO A 916 37.12 10.58 16.56
CA PRO A 916 36.78 10.85 17.96
C PRO A 916 36.98 9.69 18.95
N LEU A 917 37.41 8.50 18.51
CA LEU A 917 37.56 7.31 19.35
C LEU A 917 39.02 7.09 19.72
N HIS A 918 39.36 7.33 21.00
CA HIS A 918 40.75 7.40 21.45
C HIS A 918 41.18 6.21 22.32
N GLY A 919 42.49 5.98 22.42
CA GLY A 919 43.08 5.06 23.38
C GLY A 919 42.97 3.56 23.02
N THR A 920 42.79 2.72 24.04
CA THR A 920 42.76 1.24 23.90
C THR A 920 41.46 0.76 23.28
N THR A 921 41.41 -0.50 22.84
CA THR A 921 40.18 -1.11 22.28
C THR A 921 38.96 -0.97 23.19
N ALA A 922 39.09 -1.29 24.49
CA ALA A 922 38.00 -1.09 25.45
C ALA A 922 37.64 0.40 25.57
N GLY A 923 38.65 1.29 25.62
CA GLY A 923 38.44 2.74 25.66
C GLY A 923 37.66 3.26 24.44
N GLN A 924 38.00 2.84 23.22
CA GLN A 924 37.30 3.24 21.99
C GLN A 924 35.84 2.75 21.95
N MET A 925 35.54 1.61 22.58
CA MET A 925 34.17 1.09 22.72
C MET A 925 33.38 1.81 23.81
N GLU A 926 33.99 2.07 24.98
CA GLU A 926 33.40 2.85 26.08
C GLU A 926 33.15 4.31 25.65
N GLU A 927 34.07 4.89 24.86
CA GLU A 927 33.91 6.16 24.18
C GLU A 927 32.69 6.14 23.25
N MET A 928 32.55 5.12 22.38
CA MET A 928 31.37 4.97 21.51
C MET A 928 30.07 4.82 22.33
N VAL A 929 30.06 4.05 23.44
CA VAL A 929 28.90 3.99 24.36
C VAL A 929 28.54 5.38 24.90
N ARG A 930 29.53 6.22 25.21
CA ARG A 930 29.35 7.60 25.68
C ARG A 930 28.88 8.56 24.59
N ILE A 931 29.45 8.48 23.37
CA ILE A 931 29.30 9.52 22.33
C ILE A 931 28.54 9.11 21.07
N PHE A 932 27.97 7.90 20.97
CA PHE A 932 27.27 7.44 19.76
C PHE A 932 26.31 8.51 19.20
N GLY A 933 25.53 9.15 20.08
CA GLY A 933 24.61 10.22 19.70
C GLY A 933 25.30 11.41 19.03
N SER A 934 26.52 11.76 19.45
CA SER A 934 27.32 12.88 18.94
C SER A 934 28.30 12.50 17.80
N MET A 935 28.35 11.24 17.37
CA MET A 935 29.14 10.85 16.18
C MET A 935 28.65 11.52 14.90
N GLY A 936 29.53 11.58 13.89
CA GLY A 936 29.31 12.36 12.67
C GLY A 936 28.14 11.85 11.84
N LEU A 937 27.11 12.67 11.68
CA LEU A 937 25.96 12.35 10.83
C LEU A 937 26.18 12.94 9.43
N VAL A 938 26.11 12.12 8.40
CA VAL A 938 26.33 12.53 7.00
C VAL A 938 25.02 13.09 6.44
N GLU A 939 24.93 14.43 6.34
CA GLU A 939 23.77 15.19 5.90
C GLU A 939 23.95 15.76 4.49
N VAL A 940 22.89 15.76 3.67
CA VAL A 940 22.90 16.40 2.34
C VAL A 940 22.91 17.92 2.49
N ARG A 941 23.76 18.59 1.71
CA ARG A 941 23.87 20.05 1.61
C ARG A 941 23.97 20.48 0.13
N PRO A 942 23.60 21.73 -0.22
CA PRO A 942 23.85 22.26 -1.55
C PRO A 942 25.33 22.20 -1.90
N GLY A 943 25.67 21.70 -3.08
CA GLY A 943 27.02 21.71 -3.62
C GLY A 943 27.30 23.00 -4.38
N VAL A 944 28.01 22.89 -5.50
CA VAL A 944 28.28 24.03 -6.39
C VAL A 944 27.51 23.83 -7.68
N ALA A 945 26.49 24.66 -7.91
CA ALA A 945 25.74 24.64 -9.16
C ALA A 945 26.62 25.10 -10.34
N ASP A 946 26.43 24.48 -11.50
CA ASP A 946 27.06 24.83 -12.79
C ASP A 946 28.61 24.80 -12.85
N ASP A 947 29.29 24.32 -11.80
CA ASP A 947 30.75 24.16 -11.74
C ASP A 947 31.12 22.66 -11.88
N PRO A 948 31.56 22.18 -13.06
CA PRO A 948 31.75 20.75 -13.31
C PRO A 948 32.81 20.10 -12.43
N ALA A 949 33.67 20.88 -11.74
CA ALA A 949 34.62 20.37 -10.78
C ALA A 949 33.98 19.77 -9.51
N PHE A 950 32.69 20.07 -9.25
CA PHE A 950 31.98 19.65 -8.04
C PHE A 950 30.54 19.19 -8.35
N PRO A 951 29.95 18.30 -7.52
CA PRO A 951 28.55 17.94 -7.68
C PRO A 951 27.62 19.06 -7.16
N ALA A 952 26.41 19.13 -7.70
CA ALA A 952 25.39 20.11 -7.32
C ALA A 952 24.78 19.86 -5.92
N GLN A 953 24.98 18.67 -5.35
CA GLN A 953 24.72 18.32 -3.96
C GLN A 953 25.93 17.62 -3.37
N MET A 954 26.17 17.79 -2.07
CA MET A 954 27.24 17.12 -1.33
C MET A 954 26.68 16.51 -0.06
N MET A 955 27.28 15.43 0.44
CA MET A 955 26.97 14.95 1.79
C MET A 955 28.14 15.23 2.74
N VAL A 956 27.84 15.76 3.92
CA VAL A 956 28.80 16.39 4.83
C VAL A 956 28.55 15.94 6.26
N ALA A 957 29.61 15.59 7.00
CA ALA A 957 29.49 15.15 8.38
C ALA A 957 29.21 16.31 9.35
N SER A 958 28.13 16.15 10.13
CA SER A 958 27.70 17.01 11.24
C SER A 958 27.85 16.26 12.56
N TYR A 959 28.88 16.59 13.34
CA TYR A 959 29.12 16.03 14.68
C TYR A 959 28.30 16.75 15.77
N GLY A 960 28.01 16.03 16.86
CA GLY A 960 27.32 16.56 18.03
C GLY A 960 28.26 17.11 19.12
N PRO A 961 27.71 17.68 20.21
CA PRO A 961 28.47 18.45 21.20
C PRO A 961 29.47 17.65 22.06
N ASP A 962 29.34 16.32 22.15
CA ASP A 962 30.24 15.48 22.96
C ASP A 962 31.56 15.11 22.24
N VAL A 963 31.69 15.49 20.97
CA VAL A 963 32.88 15.33 20.14
C VAL A 963 33.68 16.63 20.15
N ALA A 964 34.99 16.54 20.43
CA ALA A 964 35.85 17.71 20.43
C ALA A 964 35.92 18.36 19.03
N PRO A 965 35.92 19.70 18.91
CA PRO A 965 36.03 20.36 17.61
C PRO A 965 37.29 19.96 16.82
N ALA A 966 38.39 19.65 17.51
CA ALA A 966 39.62 19.15 16.89
C ALA A 966 39.46 17.77 16.24
N ASP A 967 38.53 16.94 16.71
CA ASP A 967 38.23 15.61 16.16
C ASP A 967 37.23 15.71 15.00
N ALA A 968 36.26 16.62 15.08
CA ALA A 968 35.32 16.93 13.99
C ALA A 968 35.93 17.73 12.82
N ALA A 969 37.02 18.47 13.05
CA ALA A 969 37.75 19.24 12.05
C ALA A 969 38.58 18.36 11.08
N SER A 970 39.05 18.94 9.99
CA SER A 970 39.94 18.27 9.04
C SER A 970 41.39 18.22 9.54
N LEU A 971 42.25 17.50 8.82
CA LEU A 971 43.70 17.54 9.04
C LEU A 971 44.25 18.87 8.49
N THR A 972 44.93 19.65 9.34
CA THR A 972 45.40 21.00 8.99
C THR A 972 46.51 20.97 7.95
N GLU A 973 46.68 22.06 7.19
CA GLU A 973 47.79 22.26 6.24
C GLU A 973 49.16 21.97 6.88
N ALA A 974 49.36 22.36 8.14
CA ALA A 974 50.60 22.11 8.87
C ALA A 974 50.82 20.61 9.18
N ALA A 975 49.75 19.82 9.34
CA ALA A 975 49.82 18.37 9.50
C ALA A 975 50.00 17.62 8.15
N LEU A 976 49.49 18.19 7.05
CA LEU A 976 49.71 17.70 5.68
C LEU A 976 51.14 17.99 5.18
N ALA A 977 51.71 19.15 5.56
CA ALA A 977 53.03 19.61 5.12
C ALA A 977 54.21 19.15 6.01
N ALA A 978 53.96 18.45 7.12
CA ALA A 978 55.00 18.08 8.07
C ALA A 978 55.93 16.97 7.55
N PRO A 979 57.26 17.21 7.40
CA PRO A 979 58.20 16.13 7.11
C PRO A 979 58.28 15.17 8.30
N ARG A 980 57.90 13.91 8.10
CA ARG A 980 57.95 12.86 9.12
C ARG A 980 59.37 12.73 9.69
N ALA A 981 59.49 12.76 11.01
CA ALA A 981 60.79 12.80 11.69
C ALA A 981 61.65 11.57 11.34
N PRO A 982 62.95 11.73 11.05
CA PRO A 982 63.83 10.61 10.74
C PRO A 982 64.05 9.75 11.99
N MET A 983 63.85 8.44 11.87
CA MET A 983 64.22 7.52 12.95
C MET A 983 65.73 7.54 13.15
N ALA A 984 66.17 7.82 14.39
CA ALA A 984 67.58 7.89 14.71
C ALA A 984 68.20 6.49 14.78
N GLY A 985 69.32 6.29 14.07
CA GLY A 985 70.22 5.15 14.28
C GLY A 985 70.22 4.08 13.19
N PHE A 986 70.73 4.40 11.99
CA PHE A 986 71.37 3.42 11.11
C PHE A 986 72.72 3.95 10.61
N THR A 987 73.81 3.37 11.09
CA THR A 987 75.18 3.62 10.62
C THR A 987 75.49 2.78 9.38
N ALA A 988 76.21 3.34 8.42
CA ALA A 988 76.40 2.72 7.11
C ALA A 988 77.43 1.57 7.08
N LEU A 989 76.97 0.43 6.60
CA LEU A 989 77.67 -0.56 5.77
C LEU A 989 76.67 -0.94 4.67
N GLY A 990 77.02 -1.38 3.46
CA GLY A 990 78.29 -1.85 2.93
C GLY A 990 77.93 -2.97 1.93
N GLU A 991 78.45 -2.91 0.70
CA GLU A 991 77.93 -3.65 -0.47
C GLU A 991 77.75 -5.17 -0.27
N ALA A 992 76.56 -5.71 -0.54
CA ALA A 992 76.36 -7.09 -1.05
C ALA A 992 74.93 -7.41 -1.53
N ASP A 993 74.89 -8.22 -2.60
CA ASP A 993 73.83 -9.17 -3.03
C ASP A 993 72.43 -8.69 -3.45
N ALA A 994 71.87 -9.40 -4.44
CA ALA A 994 70.60 -9.11 -5.12
C ALA A 994 69.69 -10.35 -5.15
N SER A 995 69.40 -10.91 -3.98
CA SER A 995 68.70 -12.21 -3.82
C SER A 995 67.63 -12.26 -2.71
N ALA A 996 67.18 -11.10 -2.21
CA ALA A 996 66.10 -11.00 -1.22
C ALA A 996 64.91 -10.13 -1.72
N PRO A 997 63.64 -10.55 -1.53
CA PRO A 997 62.49 -9.71 -1.85
C PRO A 997 62.36 -8.55 -0.86
N VAL A 998 62.05 -7.35 -1.38
CA VAL A 998 61.98 -6.12 -0.58
C VAL A 998 60.82 -6.18 0.43
N ASN A 999 61.13 -5.91 1.70
CA ASN A 999 60.16 -5.92 2.80
C ASN A 999 59.15 -4.76 2.66
N PRO A 1000 57.82 -5.01 2.57
CA PRO A 1000 56.83 -3.97 2.31
C PRO A 1000 56.53 -3.04 3.50
N LYS A 1001 57.02 -3.32 4.73
CA LYS A 1001 56.70 -2.57 5.96
C LYS A 1001 57.31 -1.14 6.06
N ALA A 1002 57.43 -0.40 4.95
CA ALA A 1002 58.19 0.85 4.86
C ALA A 1002 57.43 2.10 4.39
N ARG A 1003 56.22 1.98 3.84
CA ARG A 1003 55.37 3.14 3.50
C ARG A 1003 54.39 3.42 4.67
N PRO A 1004 54.34 4.63 5.23
CA PRO A 1004 53.28 5.00 6.17
C PRO A 1004 51.91 5.06 5.47
N LEU A 1005 50.84 4.89 6.23
CA LEU A 1005 49.46 5.02 5.74
C LEU A 1005 49.18 6.43 5.18
N PRO A 1006 48.28 6.54 4.18
CA PRO A 1006 47.80 7.82 3.68
C PRO A 1006 46.96 8.56 4.72
N HIS A 1007 46.74 9.86 4.48
CA HIS A 1007 45.85 10.67 5.29
C HIS A 1007 44.40 10.15 5.20
N GLY A 1008 43.64 10.28 6.28
CA GLY A 1008 42.23 9.86 6.35
C GLY A 1008 41.97 8.37 6.66
N ALA A 1009 42.98 7.50 6.62
CA ALA A 1009 42.79 6.06 6.86
C ALA A 1009 42.23 5.72 8.26
N ASN A 1010 41.50 4.60 8.39
CA ASN A 1010 40.81 4.16 9.62
C ASN A 1010 41.71 3.75 10.80
N PHE A 1011 43.02 3.67 10.57
CA PHE A 1011 44.04 3.26 11.51
C PHE A 1011 45.24 4.20 11.37
N GLY A 1012 45.87 4.59 12.47
CA GLY A 1012 47.07 5.43 12.48
C GLY A 1012 48.33 4.69 12.02
N SER A 1013 48.34 3.35 12.03
CA SER A 1013 49.47 2.54 11.55
C SER A 1013 49.06 1.13 11.11
N HIS A 1014 49.90 0.49 10.29
CA HIS A 1014 49.80 -0.95 9.98
C HIS A 1014 49.77 -1.81 11.25
N ALA A 1015 50.53 -1.45 12.29
CA ALA A 1015 50.57 -2.19 13.56
C ALA A 1015 49.25 -2.09 14.34
N GLU A 1016 48.50 -0.99 14.20
CA GLU A 1016 47.17 -0.83 14.79
C GLU A 1016 46.12 -1.66 14.05
N ALA A 1017 46.14 -1.66 12.71
CA ALA A 1017 45.33 -2.58 11.92
C ALA A 1017 45.69 -4.06 12.20
N GLU A 1018 46.99 -4.36 12.32
CA GLU A 1018 47.49 -5.68 12.77
C GLU A 1018 47.09 -6.00 14.23
N ALA A 1019 46.70 -5.04 15.06
CA ALA A 1019 46.25 -5.25 16.45
C ALA A 1019 44.73 -5.21 16.65
N ALA A 1020 43.97 -4.67 15.68
CA ALA A 1020 42.53 -4.47 15.81
C ALA A 1020 41.75 -5.79 16.00
N PRO A 1021 40.70 -5.79 16.83
CA PRO A 1021 39.88 -6.98 17.11
C PRO A 1021 38.99 -7.34 15.92
N LEU A 1022 38.83 -8.64 15.68
CA LEU A 1022 37.93 -9.22 14.67
C LEU A 1022 37.55 -10.64 15.14
N PRO A 1023 36.25 -11.02 15.11
CA PRO A 1023 35.78 -12.37 15.50
C PRO A 1023 36.54 -13.52 14.81
N VAL A 1024 36.65 -13.53 13.47
CA VAL A 1024 37.28 -14.63 12.72
C VAL A 1024 38.72 -14.27 12.31
N ARG A 1025 39.60 -14.04 13.30
CA ARG A 1025 41.00 -13.68 13.03
C ARG A 1025 41.98 -14.84 13.19
N ARG A 1026 42.36 -15.45 12.06
CA ARG A 1026 43.45 -16.44 12.02
C ARG A 1026 44.77 -15.79 12.42
N ARG A 1027 45.23 -16.04 13.64
CA ARG A 1027 46.65 -15.81 14.00
C ARG A 1027 47.53 -16.60 13.02
N PRO A 1028 48.67 -16.04 12.56
CA PRO A 1028 49.66 -16.84 11.82
C PRO A 1028 50.03 -18.07 12.64
N ALA A 1029 50.14 -19.23 11.99
CA ALA A 1029 50.74 -20.38 12.64
C ALA A 1029 52.17 -20.01 13.04
N GLY A 1030 52.53 -20.20 14.33
CA GLY A 1030 53.89 -19.98 14.79
C GLY A 1030 54.84 -20.94 14.07
N GLY A 1031 55.91 -20.39 13.48
CA GLY A 1031 57.03 -21.14 12.93
C GLY A 1031 58.03 -21.57 13.99
#